data_AF-A0AA47M0J1-F1
#
_entry.id   AF-A0AA47M0J1-F1
#
_cell.length_a   1.000
_cell.length_b   1.000
_cell.length_c   1.000
_cell.angle_alpha   90.00
_cell.angle_beta   90.00
_cell.angle_gamma   90.00
#
_symmetry.space_group_name_H-M   'P 1'
#
loop_
_entity.id
_entity.type
_entity.pdbx_description
1 polymer ?
#
loop_
_entity_poly.entity_id
_entity_poly.type
_entity_poly.pdbx_seq_one_letter_code
_entity_poly.pdbx_strand_id
1 'polypeptide(L)'
;MEQTMASKEAAGQSGEETETLLCPFLPIRGRKMFSLGKVSAMKVATLKASYKLLQNTLRSTQASELRLHEEAERSRAMLEELQAQEEQAEEEQVTYSPPPAMGGQEQSESSWLRRQLLQAYNVLKVAQDRECFHRLVLERLREEKLCLEKECVEAQPKPTSLDALRERREELMKEVTQRQLEVRSLTEVMEATTNQNLKQQKELEDMKDVIEKTQAEQAQLLMAPNQLLKEMDRVRRKKADAGQKVASLEAEAGALKEQLIEEERRPCQLKEERRELSQEGGEWRARVEAAAKQHGEMLKERAAMKELELSLQGERDVLEMKLMDLVADSKLLNESLYMQQKEKDRQMRALKQMEVVLQQATNQLVETQSLYSKTKAQRDAGLKGDGGSGAAQMRVEKEVDSLKANLKHQHGLVEEGGRVEQQGAQVHALMRESSRLLSEIHSLGRLTQIKVHERDQKHRHMRRAEQTKAAVEQECREKDLVIMDLQKLQTALQHRLSQRAEAYKLVQGEKNRNLAQRDSVAREIAELTEKSSTLDNEVEILRTTAIKKDRALAEARKKHSQSRKQQESLRKSISKVDWHLREMGDQIEENAVEERKLRQAADRLEQTLLDMTKSYNAATQSRNTLSIQLLEREAEACVLYQRFNAQGAAVAGGNAALDDLEEDVRSLRLDEAEERWRVGLETERASHAHSLEGELATLQIELSKARDEASELDRAALRSLSGDSSKVFKELKGSGPPADELIQKTEHLEERLAKCEEQLMEKELLLDQVTRLSQPIREQLNELRSQSNMARQRVMAVAAELSMRQAQALALEQEVREKQLQVSCTTLYYSTDQWFSIAGQVP
;
A
#
# COMPACT_ATOMS: atom_id res chain seq x y z
N MET A 1 -50.25 -32.96 99.26
CA MET A 1 -50.68 -32.02 98.20
C MET A 1 -49.97 -32.42 96.91
N GLU A 2 -50.28 -33.57 96.28
CA GLU A 2 -51.58 -34.20 95.99
C GLU A 2 -52.44 -33.41 94.98
N GLN A 3 -52.86 -34.13 93.94
CA GLN A 3 -54.11 -33.96 93.16
C GLN A 3 -54.24 -32.66 92.30
N THR A 4 -54.79 -32.66 91.08
CA THR A 4 -55.16 -33.69 90.08
C THR A 4 -55.42 -32.98 88.73
N MET A 5 -55.73 -33.74 87.65
CA MET A 5 -56.25 -33.26 86.35
C MET A 5 -55.23 -32.56 85.42
N ALA A 6 -55.32 -32.66 84.09
CA ALA A 6 -55.94 -33.70 83.24
C ALA A 6 -55.33 -33.61 81.83
N SER A 7 -55.29 -34.74 81.09
CA SER A 7 -54.65 -34.86 79.77
C SER A 7 -55.45 -34.23 78.63
N LYS A 8 -54.78 -33.55 77.69
CA LYS A 8 -55.10 -33.55 76.23
C LYS A 8 -54.00 -32.88 75.38
N GLU A 9 -54.11 -33.09 74.07
CA GLU A 9 -53.37 -32.41 72.99
C GLU A 9 -51.84 -32.61 72.94
N ALA A 10 -51.47 -33.82 72.55
CA ALA A 10 -50.29 -34.07 71.71
C ALA A 10 -50.73 -34.35 70.26
N ALA A 11 -49.77 -34.38 69.31
CA ALA A 11 -49.97 -34.56 67.86
C ALA A 11 -50.70 -33.40 67.14
N GLY A 12 -49.95 -32.35 66.80
CA GLY A 12 -50.48 -31.17 66.10
C GLY A 12 -49.45 -30.28 65.41
N GLN A 13 -48.31 -30.81 64.93
CA GLN A 13 -47.31 -30.05 64.16
C GLN A 13 -46.32 -30.96 63.40
N SER A 14 -46.79 -31.56 62.29
CA SER A 14 -45.94 -32.30 61.32
C SER A 14 -46.63 -32.32 59.95
N GLY A 15 -46.82 -31.14 59.36
CA GLY A 15 -47.72 -30.96 58.21
C GLY A 15 -47.44 -29.74 57.32
N GLU A 16 -46.21 -29.23 57.31
CA GLU A 16 -45.74 -28.22 56.35
C GLU A 16 -44.38 -28.65 55.76
N GLU A 17 -44.02 -28.07 54.60
CA GLU A 17 -42.72 -28.22 53.91
C GLU A 17 -42.34 -29.61 53.34
N THR A 18 -43.26 -30.27 52.63
CA THR A 18 -42.89 -31.17 51.51
C THR A 18 -43.43 -30.66 50.17
N GLU A 19 -43.00 -29.45 49.75
CA GLU A 19 -43.24 -28.95 48.38
C GLU A 19 -42.38 -29.71 47.36
N THR A 20 -42.83 -30.89 46.93
CA THR A 20 -42.10 -31.74 45.98
C THR A 20 -42.13 -31.21 44.54
N LEU A 21 -41.32 -30.18 44.29
CA LEU A 21 -40.53 -29.97 43.06
C LEU A 21 -41.26 -29.99 41.69
N LEU A 22 -42.28 -29.14 41.50
CA LEU A 22 -42.80 -28.83 40.15
C LEU A 22 -42.08 -27.61 39.53
N CYS A 23 -40.91 -27.88 38.95
CA CYS A 23 -39.95 -26.86 38.49
C CYS A 23 -40.54 -25.80 37.51
N PRO A 24 -40.48 -24.48 37.83
CA PRO A 24 -41.12 -23.42 37.03
C PRO A 24 -40.36 -23.04 35.73
N PHE A 25 -39.30 -23.78 35.37
CA PHE A 25 -38.40 -23.41 34.27
C PHE A 25 -39.06 -23.37 32.89
N LEU A 26 -40.03 -24.25 32.60
CA LEU A 26 -40.68 -24.35 31.29
C LEU A 26 -41.38 -23.06 30.83
N PRO A 27 -42.35 -22.48 31.58
CA PRO A 27 -43.00 -21.23 31.19
C PRO A 27 -42.05 -20.02 31.16
N ILE A 28 -41.00 -20.01 31.98
CA ILE A 28 -39.98 -18.94 32.01
C ILE A 28 -39.09 -19.03 30.76
N ARG A 29 -38.53 -20.20 30.45
CA ARG A 29 -37.68 -20.44 29.27
C ARG A 29 -38.47 -20.22 27.98
N GLY A 30 -39.75 -20.61 27.94
CA GLY A 30 -40.66 -20.33 26.81
C GLY A 30 -40.86 -18.83 26.55
N ARG A 31 -41.10 -18.01 27.59
CA ARG A 31 -41.14 -16.54 27.45
C ARG A 31 -39.80 -15.97 26.98
N LYS A 32 -38.68 -16.45 27.54
CA LYS A 32 -37.32 -15.95 27.20
C LYS A 32 -36.92 -16.27 25.75
N MET A 33 -37.34 -17.43 25.22
CA MET A 33 -37.14 -17.81 23.81
C MET A 33 -38.05 -17.02 22.85
N PHE A 34 -39.25 -16.62 23.28
CA PHE A 34 -40.13 -15.72 22.51
C PHE A 34 -39.54 -14.31 22.39
N SER A 35 -39.05 -13.73 23.49
CA SER A 35 -38.36 -12.42 23.46
C SER A 35 -37.04 -12.41 22.66
N LEU A 36 -36.48 -13.58 22.38
CA LEU A 36 -35.30 -13.76 21.51
C LEU A 36 -35.68 -14.10 20.06
N GLY A 37 -36.96 -14.06 19.69
CA GLY A 37 -37.46 -14.35 18.35
C GLY A 37 -37.37 -15.82 17.89
N LYS A 38 -36.89 -16.73 18.75
CA LYS A 38 -36.54 -18.12 18.36
C LYS A 38 -37.73 -19.08 18.31
N VAL A 39 -38.89 -18.68 18.84
CA VAL A 39 -40.10 -19.52 18.93
C VAL A 39 -41.34 -18.65 18.70
N SER A 40 -42.28 -19.09 17.87
CA SER A 40 -43.51 -18.33 17.59
C SER A 40 -44.49 -18.31 18.76
N ALA A 41 -45.35 -17.30 18.83
CA ALA A 41 -46.37 -17.16 19.88
C ALA A 41 -47.26 -18.41 20.01
N MET A 42 -47.62 -19.02 18.87
CA MET A 42 -48.41 -20.26 18.82
C MET A 42 -47.71 -21.42 19.51
N LYS A 43 -46.41 -21.66 19.24
CA LYS A 43 -45.63 -22.71 19.91
C LYS A 43 -45.47 -22.47 21.43
N VAL A 44 -45.46 -21.21 21.88
CA VAL A 44 -45.46 -20.89 23.32
C VAL A 44 -46.84 -21.05 23.95
N ALA A 45 -47.93 -20.87 23.19
CA ALA A 45 -49.28 -21.16 23.66
C ALA A 45 -49.52 -22.66 23.82
N THR A 46 -49.13 -23.49 22.84
CA THR A 46 -49.28 -24.95 22.92
C THR A 46 -48.44 -25.56 24.06
N LEU A 47 -47.18 -25.11 24.25
CA LEU A 47 -46.35 -25.56 25.37
C LEU A 47 -46.91 -25.16 26.76
N LYS A 48 -47.63 -24.04 26.86
CA LYS A 48 -48.36 -23.68 28.09
C LYS A 48 -49.61 -24.54 28.28
N ALA A 49 -50.29 -24.91 27.20
CA ALA A 49 -51.47 -25.78 27.27
C ALA A 49 -51.09 -27.21 27.68
N SER A 50 -50.04 -27.80 27.10
CA SER A 50 -49.57 -29.14 27.49
C SER A 50 -49.02 -29.18 28.92
N TYR A 51 -48.28 -28.15 29.36
CA TYR A 51 -47.83 -28.05 30.76
C TYR A 51 -49.02 -27.95 31.74
N LYS A 52 -50.05 -27.17 31.43
CA LYS A 52 -51.28 -27.10 32.24
C LYS A 52 -52.03 -28.44 32.26
N LEU A 53 -52.11 -29.14 31.14
CA LEU A 53 -52.74 -30.46 31.06
C LEU A 53 -52.00 -31.45 31.98
N LEU A 54 -50.67 -31.51 31.88
CA LEU A 54 -49.82 -32.38 32.70
C LEU A 54 -49.92 -32.06 34.20
N GLN A 55 -49.95 -30.78 34.57
CA GLN A 55 -50.14 -30.33 35.95
C GLN A 55 -51.52 -30.72 36.51
N ASN A 56 -52.56 -30.67 35.67
CA ASN A 56 -53.92 -31.07 36.06
C ASN A 56 -54.03 -32.60 36.20
N THR A 57 -53.43 -33.39 35.30
CA THR A 57 -53.44 -34.85 35.41
C THR A 57 -52.69 -35.34 36.64
N LEU A 58 -51.52 -34.75 36.97
CA LEU A 58 -50.78 -35.10 38.18
C LEU A 58 -51.58 -34.80 39.45
N ARG A 59 -52.29 -33.67 39.50
CA ARG A 59 -53.20 -33.35 40.61
C ARG A 59 -54.36 -34.34 40.74
N SER A 60 -54.90 -34.84 39.61
CA SER A 60 -55.95 -35.85 39.67
C SER A 60 -55.45 -37.22 40.12
N THR A 61 -54.22 -37.64 39.77
CA THR A 61 -53.66 -38.91 40.24
C THR A 61 -53.35 -38.87 41.73
N GLN A 62 -52.72 -37.78 42.21
CA GLN A 62 -52.47 -37.56 43.64
C GLN A 62 -53.78 -37.53 44.46
N ALA A 63 -54.85 -36.94 43.92
CA ALA A 63 -56.16 -36.93 44.57
C ALA A 63 -56.85 -38.31 44.58
N SER A 64 -56.55 -39.21 43.63
CA SER A 64 -57.02 -40.61 43.68
C SER A 64 -56.18 -41.48 44.61
N GLU A 65 -54.86 -41.27 44.66
CA GLU A 65 -53.94 -42.00 45.56
C GLU A 65 -54.30 -41.75 47.04
N LEU A 66 -54.57 -40.50 47.42
CA LEU A 66 -55.03 -40.15 48.77
C LEU A 66 -56.35 -40.84 49.14
N ARG A 67 -57.32 -40.93 48.22
CA ARG A 67 -58.60 -41.60 48.48
C ARG A 67 -58.43 -43.11 48.69
N LEU A 68 -57.63 -43.76 47.84
CA LEU A 68 -57.33 -45.18 48.00
C LEU A 68 -56.59 -45.48 49.31
N HIS A 69 -55.74 -44.54 49.77
CA HIS A 69 -55.09 -44.67 51.08
C HIS A 69 -56.09 -44.53 52.23
N GLU A 70 -57.00 -43.55 52.19
CA GLU A 70 -58.08 -43.43 53.19
C GLU A 70 -59.00 -44.67 53.22
N GLU A 71 -59.31 -45.26 52.06
CA GLU A 71 -60.12 -46.48 51.96
C GLU A 71 -59.38 -47.71 52.52
N ALA A 72 -58.07 -47.81 52.33
CA ALA A 72 -57.23 -48.85 52.93
C ALA A 72 -57.15 -48.74 54.47
N GLU A 73 -56.98 -47.53 55.01
CA GLU A 73 -56.94 -47.31 56.47
C GLU A 73 -58.29 -47.60 57.14
N ARG A 74 -59.42 -47.21 56.52
CA ARG A 74 -60.77 -47.60 56.97
C ARG A 74 -60.93 -49.12 56.99
N SER A 75 -60.38 -49.81 55.99
CA SER A 75 -60.45 -51.28 55.88
C SER A 75 -59.61 -51.99 56.94
N ARG A 76 -58.51 -51.38 57.41
CA ARG A 76 -57.70 -51.89 58.53
C ARG A 76 -58.42 -51.78 59.87
N ALA A 77 -58.94 -50.60 60.20
CA ALA A 77 -59.66 -50.38 61.46
C ALA A 77 -60.85 -51.37 61.62
N MET A 78 -61.53 -51.69 60.52
CA MET A 78 -62.63 -52.66 60.52
C MET A 78 -62.17 -54.13 60.76
N LEU A 79 -60.93 -54.48 60.41
CA LEU A 79 -60.36 -55.79 60.73
C LEU A 79 -59.90 -55.85 62.20
N GLU A 80 -59.33 -54.75 62.72
CA GLU A 80 -58.92 -54.64 64.11
C GLU A 80 -60.13 -54.71 65.08
N GLU A 81 -61.27 -54.10 64.72
CA GLU A 81 -62.53 -54.24 65.48
C GLU A 81 -63.09 -55.68 65.48
N LEU A 82 -62.86 -56.46 64.42
CA LEU A 82 -63.31 -57.86 64.34
C LEU A 82 -62.42 -58.79 65.15
N GLN A 83 -61.10 -58.60 65.11
CA GLN A 83 -60.15 -59.42 65.89
C GLN A 83 -60.37 -59.23 67.40
N ALA A 84 -60.63 -58.00 67.85
CA ALA A 84 -60.97 -57.70 69.23
C ALA A 84 -62.32 -58.31 69.72
N GLN A 85 -63.17 -58.79 68.80
CA GLN A 85 -64.42 -59.50 69.13
C GLN A 85 -64.23 -61.01 69.24
N GLU A 86 -63.27 -61.60 68.50
CA GLU A 86 -62.94 -63.02 68.64
C GLU A 86 -62.19 -63.29 69.97
N GLU A 87 -61.22 -62.43 70.33
CA GLU A 87 -60.46 -62.58 71.59
C GLU A 87 -61.35 -62.53 72.85
N GLN A 88 -62.45 -61.78 72.83
CA GLN A 88 -63.39 -61.71 73.95
C GLN A 88 -64.31 -62.94 74.08
N ALA A 89 -64.35 -63.83 73.08
CA ALA A 89 -65.21 -65.01 73.09
C ALA A 89 -64.54 -66.26 73.70
N GLU A 90 -63.21 -66.28 73.83
CA GLU A 90 -62.46 -67.47 74.26
C GLU A 90 -62.20 -67.57 75.78
N GLU A 91 -62.33 -66.47 76.55
CA GLU A 91 -61.91 -66.45 77.97
C GLU A 91 -62.94 -67.01 78.99
N GLU A 92 -64.19 -67.31 78.62
CA GLU A 92 -65.29 -67.56 79.60
C GLU A 92 -65.51 -69.03 80.08
N GLN A 93 -64.62 -70.03 79.82
CA GLN A 93 -64.90 -71.44 80.18
C GLN A 93 -63.73 -72.26 80.80
N VAL A 94 -63.89 -72.82 82.04
CA VAL A 94 -63.40 -74.14 82.60
C VAL A 94 -63.26 -74.17 84.15
N THR A 95 -63.77 -75.22 84.89
CA THR A 95 -63.18 -75.94 86.10
C THR A 95 -64.10 -76.93 86.94
N TYR A 96 -63.51 -77.97 87.64
CA TYR A 96 -63.96 -78.83 88.82
C TYR A 96 -64.54 -80.33 88.72
N SER A 97 -64.74 -81.14 89.83
CA SER A 97 -64.71 -82.68 89.92
C SER A 97 -65.48 -83.53 91.07
N PRO A 98 -65.58 -84.94 91.08
CA PRO A 98 -66.38 -85.95 91.96
C PRO A 98 -65.56 -86.97 92.90
N PRO A 99 -65.88 -88.25 93.43
CA PRO A 99 -67.02 -89.31 93.54
C PRO A 99 -67.33 -89.99 95.00
N PRO A 100 -67.27 -91.32 95.47
CA PRO A 100 -67.80 -92.74 95.18
C PRO A 100 -68.30 -93.80 96.35
N ALA A 101 -68.96 -94.99 96.04
CA ALA A 101 -68.85 -96.47 96.56
C ALA A 101 -69.48 -97.27 97.83
N MET A 102 -69.97 -98.57 97.63
CA MET A 102 -69.87 -99.96 98.37
C MET A 102 -70.82 -100.72 99.44
N GLY A 103 -70.92 -102.11 99.41
CA GLY A 103 -71.44 -103.16 100.44
C GLY A 103 -72.18 -104.49 99.91
N GLY A 104 -72.52 -105.70 100.52
CA GLY A 104 -72.17 -106.60 101.70
C GLY A 104 -73.06 -107.91 102.08
N GLN A 105 -72.48 -109.08 102.55
CA GLN A 105 -72.92 -110.29 103.44
C GLN A 105 -73.78 -111.61 103.10
N GLU A 106 -73.93 -112.61 104.04
CA GLU A 106 -73.92 -114.15 103.88
C GLU A 106 -75.10 -115.06 104.44
N GLN A 107 -75.21 -116.38 104.06
CA GLN A 107 -75.81 -117.55 104.84
C GLN A 107 -75.60 -119.01 104.26
N SER A 108 -75.08 -119.96 105.08
CA SER A 108 -75.15 -121.48 105.14
C SER A 108 -75.12 -122.41 103.88
N GLU A 109 -74.41 -123.56 103.95
CA GLU A 109 -74.06 -124.44 102.81
C GLU A 109 -75.22 -125.05 101.98
N SER A 110 -76.30 -125.56 102.58
CA SER A 110 -77.42 -126.12 101.77
C SER A 110 -78.17 -125.00 101.03
N SER A 111 -78.25 -123.82 101.65
CA SER A 111 -78.67 -122.57 101.01
C SER A 111 -77.66 -122.13 99.95
N TRP A 112 -76.35 -122.24 100.20
CA TRP A 112 -75.28 -121.93 99.25
C TRP A 112 -75.33 -122.80 98.00
N LEU A 113 -75.48 -124.13 98.12
CA LEU A 113 -75.64 -125.02 96.96
C LEU A 113 -76.92 -124.69 96.18
N ARG A 114 -78.04 -124.46 96.87
CA ARG A 114 -79.32 -124.11 96.21
C ARG A 114 -79.29 -122.73 95.57
N ARG A 115 -78.55 -121.78 96.16
CA ARG A 115 -78.28 -120.42 95.64
C ARG A 115 -77.28 -120.47 94.48
N GLN A 116 -76.23 -121.30 94.52
CA GLN A 116 -75.34 -121.56 93.39
C GLN A 116 -76.10 -122.15 92.22
N LEU A 117 -76.98 -123.14 92.44
CA LEU A 117 -77.73 -123.77 91.36
C LEU A 117 -78.76 -122.79 90.75
N LEU A 118 -79.39 -121.93 91.56
CA LEU A 118 -80.19 -120.80 91.06
C LEU A 118 -79.34 -119.76 90.31
N GLN A 119 -78.14 -119.41 90.81
CA GLN A 119 -77.24 -118.46 90.14
C GLN A 119 -76.76 -119.02 88.79
N ALA A 120 -76.35 -120.29 88.74
CA ALA A 120 -75.95 -120.96 87.50
C ALA A 120 -77.12 -121.01 86.49
N TYR A 121 -78.33 -121.35 86.94
CA TYR A 121 -79.52 -121.34 86.09
C TYR A 121 -79.86 -119.93 85.57
N ASN A 122 -79.83 -118.92 86.43
CA ASN A 122 -80.12 -117.53 86.06
C ASN A 122 -79.04 -116.94 85.13
N VAL A 123 -77.76 -117.26 85.36
CA VAL A 123 -76.64 -116.86 84.47
C VAL A 123 -76.78 -117.54 83.11
N LEU A 124 -77.12 -118.84 83.07
CA LEU A 124 -77.40 -119.55 81.81
C LEU A 124 -78.59 -118.92 81.07
N LYS A 125 -79.64 -118.52 81.79
CA LYS A 125 -80.83 -117.89 81.20
C LYS A 125 -80.50 -116.52 80.60
N VAL A 126 -79.81 -115.65 81.34
CA VAL A 126 -79.34 -114.34 80.84
C VAL A 126 -78.36 -114.51 79.68
N ALA A 127 -77.53 -115.56 79.65
CA ALA A 127 -76.67 -115.87 78.51
C ALA A 127 -77.47 -116.27 77.26
N GLN A 128 -78.48 -117.14 77.39
CA GLN A 128 -79.39 -117.52 76.30
C GLN A 128 -80.15 -116.32 75.73
N ASP A 129 -80.70 -115.48 76.60
CA ASP A 129 -81.50 -114.31 76.19
C ASP A 129 -80.63 -113.28 75.44
N ARG A 130 -79.37 -113.09 75.88
CA ARG A 130 -78.35 -112.29 75.17
C ARG A 130 -77.98 -112.90 73.82
N GLU A 131 -77.77 -114.22 73.76
CA GLU A 131 -77.40 -114.90 72.51
C GLU A 131 -78.51 -114.74 71.46
N CYS A 132 -79.77 -114.91 71.84
CA CYS A 132 -80.93 -114.65 70.99
C CYS A 132 -80.99 -113.19 70.51
N PHE A 133 -80.74 -112.21 71.39
CA PHE A 133 -80.68 -110.80 71.02
C PHE A 133 -79.57 -110.50 70.00
N HIS A 134 -78.34 -110.96 70.25
CA HIS A 134 -77.20 -110.75 69.35
C HIS A 134 -77.41 -111.43 67.98
N ARG A 135 -78.05 -112.61 67.95
CA ARG A 135 -78.37 -113.31 66.71
C ARG A 135 -79.32 -112.50 65.83
N LEU A 136 -80.34 -111.87 66.42
CA LEU A 136 -81.34 -111.03 65.74
C LEU A 136 -80.74 -109.69 65.25
N VAL A 137 -79.80 -109.11 66.01
CA VAL A 137 -79.02 -107.93 65.56
C VAL A 137 -78.13 -108.25 64.35
N LEU A 138 -77.49 -109.43 64.34
CA LEU A 138 -76.64 -109.86 63.23
C LEU A 138 -77.39 -110.10 61.92
N GLU A 139 -78.68 -110.44 61.96
CA GLU A 139 -79.49 -110.58 60.75
C GLU A 139 -79.82 -109.21 60.14
N ARG A 140 -80.24 -108.23 60.95
CA ARG A 140 -80.49 -106.85 60.47
C ARG A 140 -79.28 -106.21 59.81
N LEU A 141 -78.09 -106.34 60.42
CA LEU A 141 -76.84 -105.82 59.88
C LEU A 141 -76.42 -106.50 58.55
N ARG A 142 -76.87 -107.75 58.31
CA ARG A 142 -76.68 -108.42 57.00
C ARG A 142 -77.64 -107.88 55.95
N GLU A 143 -78.89 -107.59 56.33
CA GLU A 143 -79.88 -107.00 55.44
C GLU A 143 -79.48 -105.58 55.01
N GLU A 144 -79.08 -104.72 55.95
CA GLU A 144 -78.57 -103.36 55.68
C GLU A 144 -77.36 -103.40 54.72
N LYS A 145 -76.38 -104.28 54.96
CA LYS A 145 -75.24 -104.47 54.06
C LYS A 145 -75.68 -104.83 52.63
N LEU A 146 -76.67 -105.72 52.50
CA LEU A 146 -77.15 -106.24 51.21
C LEU A 146 -78.04 -105.21 50.46
N CYS A 147 -78.55 -104.19 51.15
CA CYS A 147 -79.10 -102.98 50.53
C CYS A 147 -78.00 -102.05 50.01
N LEU A 148 -77.03 -101.70 50.86
CA LEU A 148 -75.91 -100.81 50.49
C LEU A 148 -75.06 -101.36 49.33
N GLU A 149 -74.86 -102.68 49.26
CA GLU A 149 -74.16 -103.33 48.15
C GLU A 149 -74.90 -103.23 46.80
N LYS A 150 -76.23 -103.01 46.81
CA LYS A 150 -77.00 -102.75 45.58
C LYS A 150 -76.92 -101.29 45.17
N GLU A 151 -77.09 -100.37 46.13
CA GLU A 151 -77.02 -98.92 45.89
C GLU A 151 -75.65 -98.51 45.32
N CYS A 152 -74.56 -99.11 45.82
CA CYS A 152 -73.20 -98.89 45.29
C CYS A 152 -73.00 -99.40 43.85
N VAL A 153 -73.80 -100.35 43.36
CA VAL A 153 -73.74 -100.85 41.98
C VAL A 153 -74.55 -99.98 41.03
N GLU A 154 -75.69 -99.46 41.47
CA GLU A 154 -76.53 -98.55 40.67
C GLU A 154 -75.93 -97.12 40.56
N ALA A 155 -75.04 -96.75 41.48
CA ALA A 155 -74.39 -95.43 41.51
C ALA A 155 -73.18 -95.24 40.55
N GLN A 156 -72.73 -96.27 39.81
CA GLN A 156 -71.60 -96.10 38.88
C GLN A 156 -72.02 -95.48 37.52
N PRO A 157 -71.35 -94.43 37.04
CA PRO A 157 -71.60 -93.88 35.70
C PRO A 157 -71.07 -94.83 34.61
N LYS A 158 -71.83 -94.95 33.51
CA LYS A 158 -71.45 -95.81 32.37
C LYS A 158 -70.17 -95.30 31.68
N PRO A 159 -69.22 -96.19 31.31
CA PRO A 159 -67.86 -95.80 30.90
C PRO A 159 -67.80 -94.90 29.67
N THR A 160 -68.77 -95.02 28.75
CA THR A 160 -68.85 -94.29 27.47
C THR A 160 -68.82 -92.76 27.62
N SER A 161 -69.13 -92.22 28.81
CA SER A 161 -69.08 -90.78 29.09
C SER A 161 -67.69 -90.28 29.50
N LEU A 162 -66.84 -91.13 30.08
CA LEU A 162 -65.52 -90.74 30.57
C LEU A 162 -64.48 -90.71 29.46
N ASP A 163 -64.54 -91.63 28.51
CA ASP A 163 -63.58 -91.68 27.40
C ASP A 163 -63.79 -90.53 26.41
N ALA A 164 -65.04 -90.17 26.10
CA ALA A 164 -65.34 -88.96 25.32
C ALA A 164 -64.82 -87.66 25.97
N LEU A 165 -64.82 -87.58 27.31
CA LEU A 165 -64.23 -86.46 28.05
C LEU A 165 -62.69 -86.49 28.05
N ARG A 166 -62.06 -87.68 27.97
CA ARG A 166 -60.61 -87.83 27.80
C ARG A 166 -60.18 -87.40 26.40
N GLU A 167 -60.86 -87.88 25.36
CA GLU A 167 -60.62 -87.46 23.97
C GLU A 167 -60.77 -85.94 23.84
N ARG A 168 -61.86 -85.36 24.35
CA ARG A 168 -62.06 -83.90 24.30
C ARG A 168 -61.01 -83.12 25.11
N ARG A 169 -60.51 -83.66 26.22
CA ARG A 169 -59.38 -83.07 26.96
C ARG A 169 -58.09 -83.13 26.14
N GLU A 170 -57.82 -84.22 25.44
CA GLU A 170 -56.65 -84.32 24.58
C GLU A 170 -56.72 -83.40 23.35
N GLU A 171 -57.89 -83.26 22.73
CA GLU A 171 -58.13 -82.24 21.68
C GLU A 171 -57.81 -80.84 22.19
N LEU A 172 -58.34 -80.47 23.37
CA LEU A 172 -58.09 -79.16 23.98
C LEU A 172 -56.61 -78.97 24.36
N MET A 173 -55.92 -80.02 24.82
CA MET A 173 -54.47 -79.96 25.06
C MET A 173 -53.69 -79.74 23.75
N LYS A 174 -54.09 -80.39 22.65
CA LYS A 174 -53.50 -80.22 21.31
C LYS A 174 -53.77 -78.81 20.76
N GLU A 175 -54.98 -78.27 20.92
CA GLU A 175 -55.32 -76.89 20.57
C GLU A 175 -54.53 -75.87 21.42
N VAL A 176 -54.36 -76.13 22.72
CA VAL A 176 -53.57 -75.26 23.62
C VAL A 176 -52.08 -75.27 23.23
N THR A 177 -51.48 -76.43 22.93
CA THR A 177 -50.07 -76.45 22.47
C THR A 177 -49.90 -75.81 21.10
N GLN A 178 -50.85 -75.98 20.18
CA GLN A 178 -50.86 -75.27 18.89
C GLN A 178 -50.97 -73.75 19.10
N ARG A 179 -51.91 -73.27 19.91
CA ARG A 179 -52.07 -71.84 20.25
C ARG A 179 -50.83 -71.26 20.93
N GLN A 180 -50.13 -72.04 21.75
CA GLN A 180 -48.85 -71.61 22.36
C GLN A 180 -47.73 -71.46 21.31
N LEU A 181 -47.70 -72.30 20.27
CA LEU A 181 -46.76 -72.17 19.15
C LEU A 181 -47.15 -71.01 18.20
N GLU A 182 -48.44 -70.81 17.96
CA GLU A 182 -48.98 -69.65 17.22
C GLU A 182 -48.64 -68.35 17.94
N VAL A 183 -48.84 -68.27 19.27
CA VAL A 183 -48.47 -67.10 20.07
C VAL A 183 -46.95 -66.85 20.03
N ARG A 184 -46.11 -67.89 20.14
CA ARG A 184 -44.64 -67.75 20.06
C ARG A 184 -44.17 -67.21 18.72
N SER A 185 -44.62 -67.80 17.62
CA SER A 185 -44.26 -67.33 16.28
C SER A 185 -44.80 -65.92 15.98
N LEU A 186 -45.99 -65.56 16.49
CA LEU A 186 -46.49 -64.19 16.43
C LEU A 186 -45.66 -63.22 17.30
N THR A 187 -45.19 -63.61 18.49
CA THR A 187 -44.27 -62.77 19.27
C THR A 187 -42.92 -62.59 18.59
N GLU A 188 -42.35 -63.64 17.99
CA GLU A 188 -41.11 -63.57 17.21
C GLU A 188 -41.26 -62.65 15.99
N VAL A 189 -42.41 -62.69 15.30
CA VAL A 189 -42.72 -61.77 14.19
C VAL A 189 -42.94 -60.32 14.67
N MET A 190 -43.56 -60.11 15.84
CA MET A 190 -43.69 -58.79 16.45
C MET A 190 -42.34 -58.22 16.91
N GLU A 191 -41.44 -59.05 17.44
CA GLU A 191 -40.08 -58.66 17.79
C GLU A 191 -39.24 -58.38 16.54
N ALA A 192 -39.35 -59.19 15.48
CA ALA A 192 -38.68 -58.94 14.21
C ALA A 192 -39.13 -57.62 13.56
N THR A 193 -40.45 -57.38 13.51
CA THR A 193 -41.02 -56.16 12.91
C THR A 193 -40.76 -54.91 13.76
N THR A 194 -40.80 -54.97 15.09
CA THR A 194 -40.40 -53.84 15.95
C THR A 194 -38.91 -53.52 15.81
N ASN A 195 -38.02 -54.53 15.77
CA ASN A 195 -36.60 -54.33 15.47
C ASN A 195 -36.36 -53.76 14.07
N GLN A 196 -37.16 -54.13 13.07
CA GLN A 196 -37.07 -53.56 11.72
C GLN A 196 -37.54 -52.09 11.69
N ASN A 197 -38.63 -51.76 12.38
CA ASN A 197 -39.09 -50.37 12.53
C ASN A 197 -38.04 -49.51 13.25
N LEU A 198 -37.36 -50.03 14.29
CA LEU A 198 -36.29 -49.31 14.99
C LEU A 198 -35.06 -49.05 14.10
N LYS A 199 -34.72 -49.95 13.17
CA LYS A 199 -33.67 -49.72 12.16
C LYS A 199 -34.09 -48.61 11.19
N GLN A 200 -35.30 -48.71 10.64
CA GLN A 200 -35.85 -47.70 9.72
C GLN A 200 -36.01 -46.32 10.38
N GLN A 201 -36.31 -46.25 11.68
CA GLN A 201 -36.34 -44.99 12.43
C GLN A 201 -34.96 -44.35 12.52
N LYS A 202 -33.89 -45.12 12.78
CA LYS A 202 -32.50 -44.63 12.78
C LYS A 202 -32.06 -44.18 11.40
N GLU A 203 -32.32 -44.99 10.37
CA GLU A 203 -32.05 -44.62 8.96
C GLU A 203 -32.77 -43.30 8.58
N LEU A 204 -34.00 -43.10 9.05
CA LEU A 204 -34.75 -41.85 8.88
C LEU A 204 -34.25 -40.71 9.78
N GLU A 205 -33.45 -40.94 10.81
CA GLU A 205 -32.79 -39.90 11.61
C GLU A 205 -31.45 -39.51 10.98
N ASP A 206 -30.62 -40.48 10.61
CA ASP A 206 -29.38 -40.26 9.84
C ASP A 206 -29.65 -39.47 8.54
N MET A 207 -30.72 -39.80 7.82
CA MET A 207 -31.14 -39.06 6.62
C MET A 207 -31.63 -37.64 6.90
N LYS A 208 -32.25 -37.36 8.06
CA LYS A 208 -32.57 -35.97 8.47
C LYS A 208 -31.30 -35.20 8.76
N ASP A 209 -30.35 -35.81 9.45
CA ASP A 209 -29.04 -35.25 9.78
C ASP A 209 -28.27 -34.86 8.51
N VAL A 210 -28.31 -35.68 7.46
CA VAL A 210 -27.75 -35.37 6.14
C VAL A 210 -28.51 -34.23 5.44
N ILE A 211 -29.84 -34.19 5.55
CA ILE A 211 -30.66 -33.09 5.00
C ILE A 211 -30.37 -31.76 5.71
N GLU A 212 -30.20 -31.74 7.04
CA GLU A 212 -29.85 -30.51 7.77
C GLU A 212 -28.44 -30.02 7.43
N LYS A 213 -27.46 -30.92 7.29
CA LYS A 213 -26.09 -30.60 6.85
C LYS A 213 -26.07 -30.02 5.44
N THR A 214 -26.72 -30.68 4.48
CA THR A 214 -26.78 -30.20 3.08
C THR A 214 -27.60 -28.90 2.93
N GLN A 215 -28.64 -28.66 3.73
CA GLN A 215 -29.32 -27.36 3.79
C GLN A 215 -28.42 -26.25 4.36
N ALA A 216 -27.60 -26.55 5.37
CA ALA A 216 -26.63 -25.59 5.91
C ALA A 216 -25.52 -25.25 4.90
N GLU A 217 -25.03 -26.23 4.16
CA GLU A 217 -24.09 -26.05 3.04
C GLU A 217 -24.72 -25.22 1.91
N GLN A 218 -25.96 -25.54 1.51
CA GLN A 218 -26.69 -24.77 0.50
C GLN A 218 -26.88 -23.30 0.93
N ALA A 219 -27.20 -23.04 2.21
CA ALA A 219 -27.31 -21.69 2.74
C ALA A 219 -25.98 -20.93 2.71
N GLN A 220 -24.84 -21.59 2.97
CA GLN A 220 -23.51 -21.00 2.84
C GLN A 220 -23.18 -20.68 1.37
N LEU A 221 -23.45 -21.61 0.45
CA LEU A 221 -23.24 -21.43 -0.98
C LEU A 221 -24.11 -20.30 -1.56
N LEU A 222 -25.36 -20.13 -1.09
CA LEU A 222 -26.21 -18.99 -1.47
C LEU A 222 -25.70 -17.63 -0.94
N MET A 223 -24.90 -17.63 0.12
CA MET A 223 -24.27 -16.41 0.65
C MET A 223 -22.98 -16.03 -0.07
N ALA A 224 -22.27 -16.99 -0.68
CA ALA A 224 -21.01 -16.72 -1.39
C ALA A 224 -21.14 -15.71 -2.55
N PRO A 225 -22.15 -15.78 -3.46
CA PRO A 225 -22.37 -14.74 -4.48
C PRO A 225 -22.53 -13.33 -3.90
N ASN A 226 -23.19 -13.20 -2.75
CA ASN A 226 -23.40 -11.91 -2.08
C ASN A 226 -22.12 -11.35 -1.43
N GLN A 227 -21.13 -12.20 -1.13
CA GLN A 227 -19.80 -11.78 -0.69
C GLN A 227 -18.92 -11.43 -1.90
N LEU A 228 -18.92 -12.28 -2.94
CA LEU A 228 -18.20 -12.03 -4.19
C LEU A 228 -18.64 -10.74 -4.89
N LEU A 229 -19.94 -10.43 -4.91
CA LEU A 229 -20.46 -9.16 -5.43
C LEU A 229 -19.90 -7.94 -4.67
N LYS A 230 -19.79 -8.02 -3.33
CA LYS A 230 -19.24 -6.94 -2.50
C LYS A 230 -17.74 -6.76 -2.75
N GLU A 231 -16.99 -7.84 -2.96
CA GLU A 231 -15.57 -7.74 -3.34
C GLU A 231 -15.38 -7.27 -4.79
N MET A 232 -16.21 -7.70 -5.75
CA MET A 232 -16.21 -7.17 -7.11
C MET A 232 -16.49 -5.67 -7.13
N ASP A 233 -17.40 -5.18 -6.31
CA ASP A 233 -17.67 -3.75 -6.15
C ASP A 233 -16.53 -2.99 -5.47
N ARG A 234 -15.88 -3.58 -4.45
CA ARG A 234 -14.65 -3.02 -3.83
C ARG A 234 -13.52 -2.92 -4.84
N VAL A 235 -13.33 -3.94 -5.69
CA VAL A 235 -12.34 -3.97 -6.76
C VAL A 235 -12.69 -2.98 -7.87
N ARG A 236 -13.97 -2.86 -8.26
CA ARG A 236 -14.43 -1.86 -9.24
C ARG A 236 -14.18 -0.43 -8.77
N ARG A 237 -14.46 -0.11 -7.50
CA ARG A 237 -14.17 1.20 -6.92
C ARG A 237 -12.66 1.47 -6.91
N LYS A 238 -11.86 0.57 -6.35
CA LYS A 238 -10.38 0.67 -6.39
C LYS A 238 -9.83 0.84 -7.81
N LYS A 239 -10.41 0.18 -8.82
CA LYS A 239 -10.05 0.34 -10.24
C LYS A 239 -10.46 1.70 -10.81
N ALA A 240 -11.61 2.24 -10.43
CA ALA A 240 -12.05 3.58 -10.82
C ALA A 240 -11.19 4.67 -10.16
N ASP A 241 -10.91 4.54 -8.86
CA ASP A 241 -10.04 5.45 -8.09
C ASP A 241 -8.61 5.45 -8.66
N ALA A 242 -8.08 4.26 -9.01
CA ALA A 242 -6.80 4.13 -9.68
C ALA A 242 -6.83 4.72 -11.11
N GLY A 243 -7.91 4.52 -11.87
CA GLY A 243 -8.11 5.11 -13.19
C GLY A 243 -8.13 6.64 -13.17
N GLN A 244 -8.78 7.25 -12.16
CA GLN A 244 -8.73 8.71 -11.97
C GLN A 244 -7.31 9.20 -11.64
N LYS A 245 -6.56 8.47 -10.80
CA LYS A 245 -5.15 8.80 -10.49
C LYS A 245 -4.22 8.65 -11.70
N VAL A 246 -4.45 7.65 -12.55
CA VAL A 246 -3.72 7.51 -13.82
C VAL A 246 -4.05 8.70 -14.73
N ALA A 247 -5.33 9.04 -14.91
CA ALA A 247 -5.72 10.18 -15.75
C ALA A 247 -5.20 11.54 -15.22
N SER A 248 -5.11 11.74 -13.90
CA SER A 248 -4.51 12.96 -13.34
C SER A 248 -3.00 13.00 -13.56
N LEU A 249 -2.29 11.88 -13.35
CA LEU A 249 -0.85 11.79 -13.62
C LEU A 249 -0.52 11.90 -15.12
N GLU A 250 -1.39 11.41 -16.00
CA GLU A 250 -1.27 11.59 -17.46
C GLU A 250 -1.47 13.07 -17.85
N ALA A 251 -2.41 13.78 -17.23
CA ALA A 251 -2.61 15.21 -17.44
C ALA A 251 -1.44 16.05 -16.89
N GLU A 252 -0.93 15.73 -15.69
CA GLU A 252 0.26 16.34 -15.11
C GLU A 252 1.51 16.09 -15.97
N ALA A 253 1.71 14.86 -16.45
CA ALA A 253 2.79 14.52 -17.38
C ALA A 253 2.62 15.19 -18.76
N GLY A 254 1.40 15.46 -19.19
CA GLY A 254 1.10 16.28 -20.37
C GLY A 254 1.55 17.72 -20.17
N ALA A 255 1.08 18.37 -19.10
CA ALA A 255 1.45 19.75 -18.76
C ALA A 255 2.97 19.92 -18.54
N LEU A 256 3.64 18.93 -17.93
CA LEU A 256 5.10 18.93 -17.78
C LEU A 256 5.85 18.77 -19.11
N LYS A 257 5.31 18.03 -20.09
CA LYS A 257 5.87 17.96 -21.45
C LYS A 257 5.69 19.27 -22.21
N GLU A 258 4.52 19.91 -22.08
CA GLU A 258 4.28 21.24 -22.67
C GLU A 258 5.22 22.30 -22.08
N GLN A 259 5.40 22.29 -20.75
CA GLN A 259 6.38 23.14 -20.08
C GLN A 259 7.81 22.85 -20.54
N LEU A 260 8.21 21.57 -20.69
CA LEU A 260 9.53 21.21 -21.21
C LEU A 260 9.75 21.74 -22.63
N ILE A 261 8.78 21.59 -23.53
CA ILE A 261 8.87 22.12 -24.91
C ILE A 261 8.99 23.66 -24.91
N GLU A 262 8.31 24.34 -24.00
CA GLU A 262 8.39 25.80 -23.87
C GLU A 262 9.75 26.25 -23.29
N GLU A 263 10.28 25.55 -22.29
CA GLU A 263 11.64 25.78 -21.75
C GLU A 263 12.76 25.35 -22.72
N GLU A 264 12.50 24.43 -23.67
CA GLU A 264 13.43 24.10 -24.78
C GLU A 264 13.42 25.16 -25.88
N ARG A 265 12.29 25.84 -26.11
CA ARG A 265 12.16 26.95 -27.07
C ARG A 265 12.83 28.23 -26.61
N ARG A 266 12.76 28.58 -25.32
CA ARG A 266 13.38 29.81 -24.78
C ARG A 266 14.89 29.92 -25.07
N PRO A 267 15.73 28.88 -24.93
CA PRO A 267 17.12 28.90 -25.36
C PRO A 267 17.34 29.22 -26.85
N CYS A 268 16.38 28.96 -27.73
CA CYS A 268 16.46 29.32 -29.14
C CYS A 268 16.11 30.80 -29.35
N GLN A 269 15.01 31.29 -28.77
CA GLN A 269 14.65 32.71 -28.75
C GLN A 269 15.80 33.56 -28.17
N LEU A 270 16.33 33.17 -27.00
CA LEU A 270 17.47 33.81 -26.34
C LEU A 270 18.80 33.68 -27.13
N LYS A 271 18.91 32.79 -28.13
CA LYS A 271 20.05 32.75 -29.07
C LYS A 271 19.84 33.74 -30.22
N GLU A 272 18.62 33.90 -30.71
CA GLU A 272 18.26 34.82 -31.78
C GLU A 272 18.34 36.28 -31.30
N GLU A 273 17.71 36.60 -30.15
CA GLU A 273 17.86 37.91 -29.49
C GLU A 273 19.33 38.27 -29.24
N ARG A 274 20.15 37.32 -28.77
CA ARG A 274 21.58 37.53 -28.55
C ARG A 274 22.37 37.73 -29.86
N ARG A 275 21.96 37.09 -30.96
CA ARG A 275 22.55 37.31 -32.29
C ARG A 275 22.22 38.72 -32.77
N GLU A 276 20.96 39.14 -32.63
CA GLU A 276 20.48 40.47 -33.03
C GLU A 276 21.14 41.58 -32.22
N LEU A 277 21.15 41.49 -30.88
CA LEU A 277 21.90 42.42 -30.01
C LEU A 277 23.41 42.45 -30.30
N SER A 278 23.99 41.32 -30.75
CA SER A 278 25.40 41.27 -31.19
C SER A 278 25.62 41.92 -32.55
N GLN A 279 24.63 41.89 -33.45
CA GLN A 279 24.63 42.59 -34.74
C GLN A 279 24.45 44.10 -34.55
N GLU A 280 23.44 44.52 -33.79
CA GLU A 280 23.25 45.92 -33.39
C GLU A 280 24.49 46.48 -32.69
N GLY A 281 25.06 45.74 -31.73
CA GLY A 281 26.31 46.13 -31.08
C GLY A 281 27.49 46.24 -32.05
N GLY A 282 27.50 45.44 -33.13
CA GLY A 282 28.45 45.57 -34.24
C GLY A 282 28.24 46.85 -35.05
N GLU A 283 27.01 47.15 -35.42
CA GLU A 283 26.66 48.40 -36.11
C GLU A 283 26.99 49.63 -35.27
N TRP A 284 26.65 49.64 -33.98
CA TRP A 284 26.98 50.76 -33.10
C TRP A 284 28.49 50.96 -32.95
N ARG A 285 29.29 49.88 -32.86
CA ARG A 285 30.76 49.98 -32.92
C ARG A 285 31.23 50.59 -34.25
N ALA A 286 30.74 50.11 -35.39
CA ALA A 286 31.10 50.64 -36.70
C ALA A 286 30.73 52.12 -36.87
N ARG A 287 29.55 52.54 -36.39
CA ARG A 287 29.11 53.96 -36.39
C ARG A 287 30.01 54.84 -35.51
N VAL A 288 30.39 54.35 -34.32
CA VAL A 288 31.32 55.06 -33.42
C VAL A 288 32.73 55.15 -34.02
N GLU A 289 33.23 54.09 -34.64
CA GLU A 289 34.52 54.10 -35.34
C GLU A 289 34.53 55.05 -36.54
N ALA A 290 33.43 55.13 -37.30
CA ALA A 290 33.28 56.08 -38.40
C ALA A 290 33.28 57.54 -37.90
N ALA A 291 32.50 57.84 -36.86
CA ALA A 291 32.47 59.16 -36.23
C ALA A 291 33.83 59.54 -35.62
N ALA A 292 34.57 58.58 -35.03
CA ALA A 292 35.91 58.80 -34.50
C ALA A 292 36.94 59.09 -35.60
N LYS A 293 36.85 58.43 -36.77
CA LYS A 293 37.67 58.72 -37.95
C LYS A 293 37.40 60.13 -38.47
N GLN A 294 36.12 60.47 -38.68
CA GLN A 294 35.68 61.81 -39.10
C GLN A 294 36.16 62.90 -38.14
N HIS A 295 36.01 62.70 -36.82
CA HIS A 295 36.52 63.65 -35.83
C HIS A 295 38.06 63.77 -35.87
N GLY A 296 38.77 62.66 -36.11
CA GLY A 296 40.21 62.66 -36.32
C GLY A 296 40.66 63.38 -37.61
N GLU A 297 39.82 63.39 -38.64
CA GLU A 297 40.03 64.14 -39.89
C GLU A 297 39.79 65.64 -39.65
N MET A 298 38.65 66.03 -39.05
CA MET A 298 38.37 67.42 -38.66
C MET A 298 39.46 68.01 -37.73
N LEU A 299 40.08 67.20 -36.86
CA LEU A 299 41.20 67.64 -36.03
C LEU A 299 42.47 67.92 -36.82
N LYS A 300 42.76 67.16 -37.89
CA LYS A 300 43.90 67.40 -38.79
C LYS A 300 43.67 68.66 -39.62
N GLU A 301 42.48 68.84 -40.18
CA GLU A 301 42.10 70.06 -40.89
C GLU A 301 42.23 71.28 -40.00
N ARG A 302 41.75 71.20 -38.75
CA ARG A 302 41.91 72.28 -37.76
C ARG A 302 43.37 72.54 -37.36
N ALA A 303 44.26 71.54 -37.45
CA ALA A 303 45.69 71.76 -37.25
C ALA A 303 46.31 72.50 -38.45
N ALA A 304 46.05 72.05 -39.67
CA ALA A 304 46.53 72.69 -40.89
C ALA A 304 46.02 74.13 -41.05
N MET A 305 44.76 74.40 -40.69
CA MET A 305 44.20 75.75 -40.67
C MET A 305 44.92 76.66 -39.66
N LYS A 306 45.32 76.16 -38.49
CA LYS A 306 46.12 76.93 -37.52
C LYS A 306 47.54 77.19 -38.01
N GLU A 307 48.15 76.23 -38.71
CA GLU A 307 49.47 76.43 -39.32
C GLU A 307 49.41 77.52 -40.41
N LEU A 308 48.33 77.56 -41.18
CA LEU A 308 48.04 78.64 -42.14
C LEU A 308 47.71 79.99 -41.46
N GLU A 309 46.95 80.00 -40.36
CA GLU A 309 46.72 81.22 -39.56
C GLU A 309 48.05 81.79 -39.02
N LEU A 310 48.95 80.93 -38.56
CA LEU A 310 50.28 81.33 -38.06
C LEU A 310 51.20 81.82 -39.19
N SER A 311 51.18 81.21 -40.37
CA SER A 311 51.98 81.71 -41.51
C SER A 311 51.45 83.05 -42.04
N LEU A 312 50.13 83.20 -42.18
CA LEU A 312 49.50 84.47 -42.56
C LEU A 312 49.71 85.57 -41.53
N GLN A 313 49.75 85.23 -40.22
CA GLN A 313 50.14 86.18 -39.19
C GLN A 313 51.62 86.58 -39.33
N GLY A 314 52.53 85.64 -39.56
CA GLY A 314 53.94 85.95 -39.82
C GLY A 314 54.15 86.85 -41.05
N GLU A 315 53.39 86.62 -42.13
CA GLU A 315 53.37 87.50 -43.30
C GLU A 315 52.83 88.90 -42.97
N ARG A 316 51.75 88.99 -42.20
CA ARG A 316 51.19 90.27 -41.74
C ARG A 316 52.20 91.05 -40.89
N ASP A 317 52.82 90.40 -39.91
CA ASP A 317 53.78 91.03 -38.99
C ASP A 317 55.03 91.53 -39.76
N VAL A 318 55.47 90.81 -40.80
CA VAL A 318 56.53 91.25 -41.74
C VAL A 318 56.08 92.43 -42.62
N LEU A 319 54.81 92.49 -43.04
CA LEU A 319 54.26 93.61 -43.80
C LEU A 319 54.07 94.85 -42.91
N GLU A 320 53.69 94.68 -41.65
CA GLU A 320 53.61 95.76 -40.65
C GLU A 320 54.99 96.36 -40.37
N MET A 321 56.04 95.53 -40.22
CA MET A 321 57.42 96.05 -40.12
C MET A 321 57.83 96.87 -41.35
N LYS A 322 57.64 96.34 -42.57
CA LYS A 322 57.93 97.07 -43.81
C LYS A 322 57.14 98.39 -43.94
N LEU A 323 55.91 98.43 -43.45
CA LEU A 323 55.11 99.65 -43.41
C LEU A 323 55.66 100.66 -42.41
N MET A 324 56.13 100.22 -41.24
CA MET A 324 56.79 101.09 -40.25
C MET A 324 58.11 101.64 -40.78
N ASP A 325 58.91 100.83 -41.49
CA ASP A 325 60.14 101.27 -42.16
C ASP A 325 59.84 102.34 -43.21
N LEU A 326 58.87 102.11 -44.11
CA LEU A 326 58.43 103.09 -45.11
C LEU A 326 57.87 104.37 -44.49
N VAL A 327 57.23 104.29 -43.32
CA VAL A 327 56.75 105.46 -42.55
C VAL A 327 57.91 106.20 -41.87
N ALA A 328 58.99 105.52 -41.46
CA ALA A 328 60.20 106.14 -40.97
C ALA A 328 60.96 106.86 -42.11
N ASP A 329 61.16 106.18 -43.24
CA ASP A 329 61.76 106.77 -44.46
C ASP A 329 60.96 107.98 -44.95
N SER A 330 59.62 107.90 -44.93
CA SER A 330 58.77 109.04 -45.29
C SER A 330 58.97 110.23 -44.35
N LYS A 331 59.14 110.02 -43.03
CA LYS A 331 59.46 111.10 -42.08
C LYS A 331 60.82 111.72 -42.38
N LEU A 332 61.86 110.89 -42.53
CA LEU A 332 63.21 111.34 -42.86
C LEU A 332 63.27 112.12 -44.19
N LEU A 333 62.52 111.67 -45.20
CA LEU A 333 62.40 112.36 -46.48
C LEU A 333 61.69 113.72 -46.32
N ASN A 334 60.60 113.79 -45.54
CA ASN A 334 59.88 115.03 -45.26
C ASN A 334 60.74 116.03 -44.45
N GLU A 335 61.53 115.56 -43.48
CA GLU A 335 62.48 116.37 -42.74
C GLU A 335 63.59 116.91 -43.65
N SER A 336 64.14 116.07 -44.54
CA SER A 336 65.11 116.46 -45.56
C SER A 336 64.54 117.52 -46.51
N LEU A 337 63.34 117.31 -47.05
CA LEU A 337 62.65 118.27 -47.92
C LEU A 337 62.34 119.60 -47.21
N TYR A 338 61.96 119.56 -45.92
CA TYR A 338 61.75 120.75 -45.11
C TYR A 338 63.05 121.54 -44.87
N MET A 339 64.18 120.85 -44.66
CA MET A 339 65.50 121.46 -44.54
C MET A 339 65.99 122.03 -45.88
N GLN A 340 65.78 121.34 -46.99
CA GLN A 340 66.06 121.86 -48.34
C GLN A 340 65.21 123.10 -48.66
N GLN A 341 63.92 123.11 -48.31
CA GLN A 341 63.05 124.27 -48.49
C GLN A 341 63.50 125.45 -47.61
N LYS A 342 63.93 125.22 -46.36
CA LYS A 342 64.54 126.27 -45.51
C LYS A 342 65.81 126.85 -46.09
N GLU A 343 66.69 126.02 -46.66
CA GLU A 343 67.94 126.48 -47.25
C GLU A 343 67.70 127.21 -48.59
N LYS A 344 66.77 126.74 -49.42
CA LYS A 344 66.23 127.50 -50.55
C LYS A 344 65.67 128.86 -50.10
N ASP A 345 64.89 128.93 -49.02
CA ASP A 345 64.36 130.19 -48.52
C ASP A 345 65.42 131.09 -47.88
N ARG A 346 66.55 130.54 -47.42
CA ARG A 346 67.76 131.30 -47.05
C ARG A 346 68.42 131.89 -48.30
N GLN A 347 68.62 131.08 -49.33
CA GLN A 347 69.24 131.48 -50.60
C GLN A 347 68.39 132.51 -51.34
N MET A 348 67.06 132.35 -51.38
CA MET A 348 66.14 133.35 -51.93
C MET A 348 66.17 134.69 -51.18
N ARG A 349 66.43 134.70 -49.87
CA ARG A 349 66.62 135.94 -49.10
C ARG A 349 67.97 136.58 -49.39
N ALA A 350 69.04 135.79 -49.53
CA ALA A 350 70.36 136.29 -49.92
C ALA A 350 70.35 136.85 -51.36
N LEU A 351 69.66 136.18 -52.29
CA LEU A 351 69.40 136.67 -53.65
C LEU A 351 68.68 138.01 -53.61
N LYS A 352 67.55 138.12 -52.91
CA LYS A 352 66.81 139.39 -52.78
C LYS A 352 67.62 140.52 -52.14
N GLN A 353 68.49 140.21 -51.19
CA GLN A 353 69.43 141.19 -50.63
C GLN A 353 70.44 141.65 -51.69
N MET A 354 70.99 140.73 -52.48
CA MET A 354 71.95 141.06 -53.55
C MET A 354 71.29 141.74 -54.76
N GLU A 355 70.03 141.42 -55.07
CA GLU A 355 69.19 142.14 -56.04
C GLU A 355 68.99 143.60 -55.60
N VAL A 356 68.72 143.85 -54.31
CA VAL A 356 68.60 145.22 -53.77
C VAL A 356 69.94 145.96 -53.80
N VAL A 357 71.06 145.30 -53.47
CA VAL A 357 72.41 145.90 -53.59
C VAL A 357 72.74 146.20 -55.06
N LEU A 358 72.39 145.31 -55.99
CA LEU A 358 72.58 145.53 -57.43
C LEU A 358 71.67 146.67 -57.94
N GLN A 359 70.44 146.78 -57.45
CA GLN A 359 69.54 147.90 -57.76
C GLN A 359 70.06 149.23 -57.19
N GLN A 360 70.70 149.23 -56.02
CA GLN A 360 71.39 150.40 -55.49
C GLN A 360 72.61 150.76 -56.35
N ALA A 361 73.40 149.78 -56.79
CA ALA A 361 74.55 150.00 -57.68
C ALA A 361 74.13 150.49 -59.09
N THR A 362 73.02 150.00 -59.65
CA THR A 362 72.50 150.51 -60.93
C THR A 362 71.87 151.90 -60.77
N ASN A 363 71.22 152.20 -59.65
CA ASN A 363 70.78 153.57 -59.36
C ASN A 363 71.98 154.53 -59.22
N GLN A 364 73.06 154.14 -58.53
CA GLN A 364 74.32 154.91 -58.47
C GLN A 364 74.99 155.05 -59.84
N LEU A 365 74.88 154.04 -60.71
CA LEU A 365 75.32 154.13 -62.10
C LEU A 365 74.48 155.14 -62.90
N VAL A 366 73.16 155.20 -62.70
CA VAL A 366 72.28 156.21 -63.30
C VAL A 366 72.58 157.61 -62.74
N GLU A 367 72.86 157.74 -61.45
CA GLU A 367 73.25 159.02 -60.83
C GLU A 367 74.58 159.54 -61.38
N THR A 368 75.59 158.67 -61.49
CA THR A 368 76.89 159.02 -62.09
C THR A 368 76.79 159.28 -63.60
N GLN A 369 75.92 158.57 -64.33
CA GLN A 369 75.56 158.92 -65.71
C GLN A 369 74.84 160.28 -65.79
N SER A 370 74.02 160.65 -64.80
CA SER A 370 73.40 161.98 -64.72
C SER A 370 74.43 163.09 -64.43
N LEU A 371 75.47 162.80 -63.63
CA LEU A 371 76.58 163.73 -63.38
C LEU A 371 77.46 163.85 -64.62
N TYR A 372 77.70 162.74 -65.34
CA TYR A 372 78.35 162.76 -66.65
C TYR A 372 77.55 163.58 -67.68
N SER A 373 76.22 163.43 -67.74
CA SER A 373 75.39 164.23 -68.65
C SER A 373 75.36 165.72 -68.26
N LYS A 374 75.41 166.06 -66.97
CA LYS A 374 75.55 167.44 -66.47
C LYS A 374 76.92 168.04 -66.85
N THR A 375 78.02 167.33 -66.62
CA THR A 375 79.38 167.78 -67.00
C THR A 375 79.58 167.85 -68.52
N LYS A 376 78.81 167.08 -69.30
CA LYS A 376 78.73 167.21 -70.76
C LYS A 376 77.93 168.46 -71.17
N ALA A 377 76.75 168.67 -70.58
CA ALA A 377 75.95 169.88 -70.82
C ALA A 377 76.67 171.18 -70.40
N GLN A 378 77.55 171.11 -69.39
CA GLN A 378 78.43 172.21 -68.96
C GLN A 378 79.64 172.45 -69.88
N ARG A 379 79.92 171.56 -70.85
CA ARG A 379 81.01 171.72 -71.83
C ARG A 379 80.53 172.34 -73.14
N ASP A 380 79.32 171.99 -73.57
CA ASP A 380 78.89 172.18 -74.96
C ASP A 380 78.01 173.45 -75.17
N ALA A 381 77.86 174.33 -74.18
CA ALA A 381 77.08 175.56 -74.26
C ALA A 381 77.64 176.73 -73.42
N GLY A 382 78.39 177.67 -74.04
CA GLY A 382 78.69 178.95 -73.38
C GLY A 382 80.04 179.64 -73.61
N LEU A 383 80.69 179.53 -74.78
CA LEU A 383 81.72 180.50 -75.17
C LEU A 383 81.07 181.68 -75.92
N LYS A 384 81.40 182.92 -75.47
CA LYS A 384 80.69 184.21 -75.69
C LYS A 384 79.42 184.34 -74.83
N GLY A 385 79.25 185.39 -74.02
CA GLY A 385 80.16 186.51 -73.69
C GLY A 385 79.48 187.56 -72.80
N ASP A 386 80.27 188.37 -72.08
CA ASP A 386 79.80 189.39 -71.11
C ASP A 386 79.01 190.56 -71.75
N GLY A 387 78.19 191.32 -71.02
CA GLY A 387 77.75 191.15 -69.61
C GLY A 387 77.25 192.46 -68.94
N GLY A 388 76.38 192.33 -67.93
CA GLY A 388 75.98 193.40 -66.98
C GLY A 388 74.95 194.46 -67.46
N SER A 389 74.25 195.20 -66.58
CA SER A 389 74.00 195.00 -65.13
C SER A 389 72.88 195.92 -64.58
N GLY A 390 72.15 195.46 -63.55
CA GLY A 390 71.75 196.29 -62.37
C GLY A 390 70.51 197.22 -62.38
N ALA A 391 69.45 196.79 -61.67
CA ALA A 391 68.62 197.49 -60.64
C ALA A 391 68.36 199.04 -60.68
N ALA A 392 67.20 199.63 -60.33
CA ALA A 392 65.83 199.21 -59.93
C ALA A 392 64.89 200.49 -59.93
N GLN A 393 63.71 200.70 -59.28
CA GLN A 393 62.89 199.97 -58.29
C GLN A 393 61.39 200.49 -58.19
N MET A 394 60.45 199.58 -57.92
CA MET A 394 59.08 199.66 -57.31
C MET A 394 58.23 200.96 -57.10
N ARG A 395 56.97 200.93 -57.62
CA ARG A 395 55.66 201.39 -57.02
C ARG A 395 55.45 202.92 -56.76
N VAL A 396 54.26 203.53 -56.48
CA VAL A 396 52.80 203.20 -56.29
C VAL A 396 51.95 204.51 -56.56
N GLU A 397 50.62 204.68 -56.69
CA GLU A 397 49.36 203.86 -56.73
C GLU A 397 48.27 204.56 -57.62
N LYS A 398 47.27 205.28 -57.06
CA LYS A 398 46.12 205.93 -57.74
C LYS A 398 45.50 207.09 -56.92
N GLU A 399 45.00 208.13 -57.59
CA GLU A 399 43.86 208.96 -57.12
C GLU A 399 43.19 209.75 -58.27
N VAL A 400 42.07 210.43 -58.01
CA VAL A 400 41.36 211.32 -58.96
C VAL A 400 40.83 212.54 -58.21
N ASP A 401 41.24 213.74 -58.63
CA ASP A 401 40.49 214.98 -58.39
C ASP A 401 40.79 216.01 -59.51
N SER A 402 39.96 217.06 -59.67
CA SER A 402 39.93 217.82 -60.94
C SER A 402 39.84 219.36 -60.84
N LEU A 403 40.56 220.02 -61.78
CA LEU A 403 40.60 221.47 -62.02
C LEU A 403 41.29 222.30 -60.89
N LYS A 404 41.87 223.49 -61.11
CA LYS A 404 41.74 224.46 -62.22
C LYS A 404 43.10 224.99 -62.73
N ALA A 405 43.08 225.61 -63.90
CA ALA A 405 44.20 226.38 -64.44
C ALA A 405 44.32 227.77 -63.77
N ASN A 406 45.55 228.30 -63.65
CA ASN A 406 45.96 229.62 -64.19
C ASN A 406 47.38 230.06 -63.75
N LEU A 407 48.21 230.33 -64.76
CA LEU A 407 49.27 231.36 -64.87
C LEU A 407 49.76 232.13 -63.62
N LYS A 408 51.09 232.25 -63.52
CA LYS A 408 51.76 233.57 -63.66
C LYS A 408 53.26 233.46 -64.02
N HIS A 409 53.62 234.05 -65.16
CA HIS A 409 54.90 234.75 -65.49
C HIS A 409 56.27 234.01 -65.32
N GLN A 410 57.34 234.29 -66.09
CA GLN A 410 57.52 235.22 -67.23
C GLN A 410 58.77 234.86 -68.08
N HIS A 411 58.68 235.10 -69.40
CA HIS A 411 59.71 235.43 -70.42
C HIS A 411 61.07 234.66 -70.49
N GLY A 412 61.79 234.64 -71.63
CA GLY A 412 61.55 235.18 -72.99
C GLY A 412 62.15 234.22 -74.04
N LEU A 413 62.15 234.45 -75.36
CA LEU A 413 61.90 235.63 -76.22
C LEU A 413 61.05 235.15 -77.45
N VAL A 414 60.05 235.86 -78.05
CA VAL A 414 60.01 237.22 -78.68
C VAL A 414 60.70 237.15 -80.07
N GLU A 415 60.09 237.42 -81.26
CA GLU A 415 59.00 238.34 -81.73
C GLU A 415 57.97 237.67 -82.72
N GLU A 416 56.66 238.02 -82.73
CA GLU A 416 55.85 238.88 -83.68
C GLU A 416 55.51 238.32 -85.10
N GLY A 417 54.40 238.66 -85.80
CA GLY A 417 53.20 239.46 -85.45
C GLY A 417 52.20 239.72 -86.63
N GLY A 418 50.91 239.97 -86.34
CA GLY A 418 49.84 240.40 -87.30
C GLY A 418 48.98 239.26 -87.94
N ARG A 419 47.72 239.45 -88.38
CA ARG A 419 46.76 240.60 -88.35
C ARG A 419 45.30 240.08 -88.24
N VAL A 420 44.34 240.96 -87.96
CA VAL A 420 42.90 240.67 -87.72
C VAL A 420 42.04 240.75 -89.02
N GLU A 421 40.97 239.94 -89.14
CA GLU A 421 39.60 240.33 -89.64
C GLU A 421 38.58 239.16 -89.83
N GLN A 422 38.96 237.88 -89.77
CA GLN A 422 38.05 236.74 -90.10
C GLN A 422 37.56 235.90 -88.90
N GLN A 423 36.60 236.37 -88.09
CA GLN A 423 36.10 235.62 -86.91
C GLN A 423 34.57 235.45 -86.77
N GLY A 424 33.75 235.90 -87.73
CA GLY A 424 32.27 235.88 -87.58
C GLY A 424 31.60 234.50 -87.74
N ALA A 425 32.05 233.64 -88.66
CA ALA A 425 31.22 232.54 -89.18
C ALA A 425 31.29 231.21 -88.40
N GLN A 426 32.34 230.99 -87.60
CA GLN A 426 32.69 229.64 -87.13
C GLN A 426 31.87 229.14 -85.93
N VAL A 427 31.24 230.04 -85.18
CA VAL A 427 30.56 229.75 -83.90
C VAL A 427 29.25 228.95 -84.09
N HIS A 428 28.53 229.12 -85.20
CA HIS A 428 27.24 228.46 -85.45
C HIS A 428 27.35 227.02 -86.04
N ALA A 429 28.56 226.51 -86.27
CA ALA A 429 28.77 225.10 -86.62
C ALA A 429 28.72 224.21 -85.38
N LEU A 430 29.58 224.52 -84.39
CA LEU A 430 29.87 223.68 -83.21
C LEU A 430 28.65 223.37 -82.33
N MET A 431 27.66 224.27 -82.28
CA MET A 431 26.40 224.07 -81.54
C MET A 431 25.63 222.81 -81.96
N ARG A 432 25.69 222.43 -83.24
CA ARG A 432 24.87 221.31 -83.77
C ARG A 432 25.46 219.93 -83.47
N GLU A 433 26.78 219.81 -83.31
CA GLU A 433 27.43 218.53 -83.04
C GLU A 433 27.22 218.07 -81.59
N SER A 434 27.27 219.01 -80.64
CA SER A 434 27.07 218.73 -79.20
C SER A 434 25.73 218.03 -78.91
N SER A 435 24.65 218.46 -79.57
CA SER A 435 23.30 217.89 -79.39
C SER A 435 23.19 216.43 -79.83
N ARG A 436 23.99 215.99 -80.82
CA ARG A 436 23.99 214.61 -81.33
C ARG A 436 24.61 213.64 -80.32
N LEU A 437 25.77 214.00 -79.77
CA LEU A 437 26.56 213.16 -78.86
C LEU A 437 25.78 212.78 -77.58
N LEU A 438 24.95 213.71 -77.07
CA LEU A 438 24.11 213.46 -75.89
C LEU A 438 23.11 212.32 -76.07
N SER A 439 22.59 212.10 -77.28
CA SER A 439 21.65 211.02 -77.57
C SER A 439 22.33 209.64 -77.63
N GLU A 440 23.56 209.59 -78.14
CA GLU A 440 24.35 208.35 -78.25
C GLU A 440 24.82 207.87 -76.85
N ILE A 441 25.17 208.79 -75.94
CA ILE A 441 25.43 208.46 -74.53
C ILE A 441 24.19 207.82 -73.86
N HIS A 442 23.00 208.34 -74.13
CA HIS A 442 21.75 207.88 -73.53
C HIS A 442 21.18 206.57 -74.12
N SER A 443 21.66 206.14 -75.30
CA SER A 443 21.36 204.80 -75.82
C SER A 443 22.33 203.76 -75.25
N LEU A 444 23.63 204.08 -75.19
CA LEU A 444 24.67 203.21 -74.64
C LEU A 444 24.42 202.86 -73.16
N GLY A 445 24.07 203.83 -72.31
CA GLY A 445 23.84 203.58 -70.88
C GLY A 445 22.71 202.58 -70.59
N ARG A 446 21.65 202.58 -71.41
CA ARG A 446 20.55 201.60 -71.32
C ARG A 446 21.00 200.18 -71.74
N LEU A 447 21.85 200.08 -72.75
CA LEU A 447 22.45 198.80 -73.16
C LEU A 447 23.34 198.22 -72.04
N THR A 448 24.09 199.08 -71.33
CA THR A 448 24.92 198.66 -70.18
C THR A 448 24.07 198.06 -69.06
N GLN A 449 22.97 198.70 -68.67
CA GLN A 449 22.08 198.19 -67.62
C GLN A 449 21.49 196.81 -67.95
N ILE A 450 21.05 196.60 -69.20
CA ILE A 450 20.54 195.30 -69.66
C ILE A 450 21.63 194.22 -69.56
N LYS A 451 22.88 194.53 -69.96
CA LYS A 451 24.00 193.57 -69.88
C LYS A 451 24.52 193.32 -68.46
N VAL A 452 24.22 194.19 -67.49
CA VAL A 452 24.40 193.87 -66.05
C VAL A 452 23.30 192.91 -65.59
N HIS A 453 22.03 193.20 -65.87
CA HIS A 453 20.91 192.34 -65.48
C HIS A 453 21.00 190.92 -66.07
N GLU A 454 21.40 190.78 -67.35
CA GLU A 454 21.66 189.47 -67.97
C GLU A 454 22.74 188.67 -67.21
N ARG A 455 23.81 189.32 -66.75
CA ARG A 455 24.89 188.67 -65.98
C ARG A 455 24.41 188.27 -64.59
N ASP A 456 23.70 189.15 -63.89
CA ASP A 456 23.17 188.85 -62.55
C ASP A 456 22.12 187.75 -62.58
N GLN A 457 21.31 187.68 -63.65
CA GLN A 457 20.37 186.59 -63.84
C GLN A 457 21.10 185.27 -64.14
N LYS A 458 22.10 185.28 -65.02
CA LYS A 458 22.92 184.08 -65.33
C LYS A 458 23.68 183.57 -64.11
N HIS A 459 24.30 184.44 -63.31
CA HIS A 459 24.94 184.05 -62.04
C HIS A 459 23.94 183.50 -61.02
N ARG A 460 22.72 184.03 -60.93
CA ARG A 460 21.67 183.47 -60.07
C ARG A 460 21.21 182.09 -60.53
N HIS A 461 21.11 181.84 -61.84
CA HIS A 461 20.78 180.50 -62.36
C HIS A 461 21.95 179.51 -62.19
N MET A 462 23.18 179.93 -62.43
CA MET A 462 24.39 179.12 -62.23
C MET A 462 24.57 178.73 -60.76
N ARG A 463 24.47 179.67 -59.80
CA ARG A 463 24.51 179.33 -58.37
C ARG A 463 23.39 178.37 -57.94
N ARG A 464 22.17 178.52 -58.48
CA ARG A 464 21.08 177.57 -58.24
C ARG A 464 21.40 176.19 -58.78
N ALA A 465 21.95 176.10 -59.99
CA ALA A 465 22.37 174.83 -60.60
C ALA A 465 23.49 174.15 -59.79
N GLU A 466 24.49 174.91 -59.33
CA GLU A 466 25.55 174.44 -58.44
C GLU A 466 24.99 173.94 -57.10
N GLN A 467 24.06 174.67 -56.49
CA GLN A 467 23.37 174.25 -55.26
C GLN A 467 22.57 172.96 -55.46
N THR A 468 21.79 172.83 -56.55
CA THR A 468 21.06 171.59 -56.85
C THR A 468 22.01 170.42 -57.16
N LYS A 469 23.13 170.67 -57.83
CA LYS A 469 24.15 169.65 -58.09
C LYS A 469 24.77 169.16 -56.79
N ALA A 470 25.17 170.07 -55.89
CA ALA A 470 25.75 169.72 -54.60
C ALA A 470 24.76 168.91 -53.72
N ALA A 471 23.48 169.27 -53.73
CA ALA A 471 22.43 168.53 -53.04
C ALA A 471 22.26 167.10 -53.59
N VAL A 472 22.22 166.93 -54.93
CA VAL A 472 22.14 165.60 -55.57
C VAL A 472 23.40 164.78 -55.32
N GLU A 473 24.60 165.37 -55.36
CA GLU A 473 25.85 164.68 -55.00
C GLU A 473 25.84 164.20 -53.53
N GLN A 474 25.25 164.97 -52.60
CA GLN A 474 25.08 164.54 -51.21
C GLN A 474 24.06 163.41 -51.11
N GLU A 475 22.89 163.54 -51.75
CA GLU A 475 21.84 162.51 -51.75
C GLU A 475 22.33 161.18 -52.37
N CYS A 476 23.19 161.23 -53.39
CA CYS A 476 23.87 160.05 -53.92
C CYS A 476 24.78 159.40 -52.87
N ARG A 477 25.66 160.17 -52.19
CA ARG A 477 26.54 159.64 -51.13
C ARG A 477 25.75 159.03 -49.97
N GLU A 478 24.63 159.64 -49.59
CA GLU A 478 23.73 159.11 -48.56
C GLU A 478 23.08 157.78 -49.00
N LYS A 479 22.66 157.68 -50.27
CA LYS A 479 22.15 156.42 -50.85
C LYS A 479 23.23 155.34 -50.99
N ASP A 480 24.46 155.70 -51.35
CA ASP A 480 25.58 154.76 -51.45
C ASP A 480 25.92 154.15 -50.08
N LEU A 481 25.86 154.95 -49.01
CA LEU A 481 26.00 154.46 -47.63
C LEU A 481 24.87 153.48 -47.26
N VAL A 482 23.62 153.81 -47.59
CA VAL A 482 22.46 152.91 -47.37
C VAL A 482 22.59 151.62 -48.18
N ILE A 483 23.04 151.68 -49.43
CA ILE A 483 23.28 150.50 -50.28
C ILE A 483 24.39 149.62 -49.67
N MET A 484 25.49 150.20 -49.22
CA MET A 484 26.56 149.48 -48.54
C MET A 484 26.05 148.77 -47.27
N ASP A 485 25.23 149.44 -46.45
CA ASP A 485 24.73 148.84 -45.21
C ASP A 485 23.65 147.77 -45.46
N LEU A 486 22.85 147.91 -46.52
CA LEU A 486 21.96 146.85 -47.02
C LEU A 486 22.75 145.65 -47.56
N GLN A 487 23.90 145.85 -48.21
CA GLN A 487 24.79 144.77 -48.66
C GLN A 487 25.46 144.04 -47.48
N LYS A 488 25.88 144.77 -46.44
CA LYS A 488 26.35 144.17 -45.17
C LYS A 488 25.24 143.34 -44.51
N LEU A 489 24.01 143.86 -44.48
CA LEU A 489 22.85 143.13 -43.94
C LEU A 489 22.53 141.88 -44.78
N GLN A 490 22.55 141.98 -46.11
CA GLN A 490 22.32 140.85 -47.01
C GLN A 490 23.35 139.73 -46.81
N THR A 491 24.64 140.07 -46.76
CA THR A 491 25.72 139.09 -46.57
C THR A 491 25.67 138.46 -45.17
N ALA A 492 25.37 139.24 -44.12
CA ALA A 492 25.13 138.72 -42.77
C ALA A 492 23.90 137.79 -42.69
N LEU A 493 22.82 138.11 -43.40
CA LEU A 493 21.62 137.26 -43.49
C LEU A 493 21.87 135.98 -44.30
N GLN A 494 22.62 136.05 -45.40
CA GLN A 494 23.04 134.89 -46.17
C GLN A 494 23.92 133.94 -45.34
N HIS A 495 24.89 134.47 -44.59
CA HIS A 495 25.70 133.69 -43.65
C HIS A 495 24.85 133.06 -42.54
N ARG A 496 23.86 133.79 -41.99
CA ARG A 496 22.94 133.24 -40.98
C ARG A 496 21.99 132.19 -41.56
N LEU A 497 21.73 132.21 -42.88
CA LEU A 497 20.97 131.17 -43.57
C LEU A 497 21.81 129.92 -43.87
N SER A 498 23.08 130.06 -44.28
CA SER A 498 23.98 128.90 -44.47
C SER A 498 24.23 128.17 -43.15
N GLN A 499 24.54 128.91 -42.08
CA GLN A 499 24.68 128.34 -40.72
C GLN A 499 23.43 127.58 -40.27
N ARG A 500 22.22 128.09 -40.58
CA ARG A 500 20.95 127.40 -40.27
C ARG A 500 20.73 126.16 -41.13
N ALA A 501 21.12 126.18 -42.41
CA ALA A 501 21.05 125.02 -43.28
C ALA A 501 22.05 123.92 -42.88
N GLU A 502 23.24 124.30 -42.42
CA GLU A 502 24.24 123.39 -41.84
C GLU A 502 23.75 122.77 -40.53
N ALA A 503 23.22 123.58 -39.60
CA ALA A 503 22.60 123.08 -38.37
C ALA A 503 21.43 122.13 -38.65
N TYR A 504 20.58 122.43 -39.65
CA TYR A 504 19.49 121.53 -40.07
C TYR A 504 20.02 120.20 -40.63
N LYS A 505 21.09 120.21 -41.44
CA LYS A 505 21.74 118.98 -41.93
C LYS A 505 22.31 118.13 -40.79
N LEU A 506 22.92 118.76 -39.77
CA LEU A 506 23.40 118.06 -38.57
C LEU A 506 22.24 117.40 -37.81
N VAL A 507 21.19 118.16 -37.49
CA VAL A 507 19.98 117.64 -36.82
C VAL A 507 19.29 116.54 -37.64
N GLN A 508 19.28 116.64 -38.97
CA GLN A 508 18.76 115.58 -39.84
C GLN A 508 19.66 114.32 -39.82
N GLY A 509 20.99 114.49 -39.77
CA GLY A 509 21.94 113.40 -39.58
C GLY A 509 21.78 112.70 -38.22
N GLU A 510 21.64 113.46 -37.15
CA GLU A 510 21.36 112.96 -35.79
C GLU A 510 20.01 112.25 -35.73
N LYS A 511 18.94 112.82 -36.32
CA LYS A 511 17.64 112.17 -36.43
C LYS A 511 17.74 110.84 -37.17
N ASN A 512 18.44 110.80 -38.30
CA ASN A 512 18.62 109.57 -39.08
C ASN A 512 19.45 108.52 -38.30
N ARG A 513 20.48 108.93 -37.57
CA ARG A 513 21.27 108.07 -36.68
C ARG A 513 20.42 107.49 -35.54
N ASN A 514 19.62 108.34 -34.89
CA ASN A 514 18.74 107.94 -33.79
C ASN A 514 17.62 107.01 -34.27
N LEU A 515 17.09 107.22 -35.50
CA LEU A 515 16.16 106.29 -36.14
C LEU A 515 16.84 104.94 -36.43
N ALA A 516 18.02 104.92 -37.05
CA ALA A 516 18.75 103.68 -37.32
C ALA A 516 19.11 102.91 -36.03
N GLN A 517 19.45 103.61 -34.94
CA GLN A 517 19.66 103.01 -33.62
C GLN A 517 18.37 102.46 -33.02
N ARG A 518 17.27 103.23 -33.05
CA ARG A 518 15.94 102.77 -32.61
C ARG A 518 15.50 101.52 -33.37
N ASP A 519 15.74 101.49 -34.68
CA ASP A 519 15.34 100.39 -35.56
C ASP A 519 16.27 99.16 -35.39
N SER A 520 17.47 99.34 -34.83
CA SER A 520 18.30 98.23 -34.34
C SER A 520 17.80 97.68 -33.02
N VAL A 521 17.58 98.55 -32.03
CA VAL A 521 17.01 98.15 -30.73
C VAL A 521 15.65 97.48 -30.91
N ALA A 522 14.83 97.90 -31.87
CA ALA A 522 13.55 97.24 -32.19
C ALA A 522 13.74 95.83 -32.76
N ARG A 523 14.74 95.59 -33.62
CA ARG A 523 15.10 94.25 -34.11
C ARG A 523 15.67 93.38 -32.99
N GLU A 524 16.56 93.93 -32.17
CA GLU A 524 17.17 93.25 -31.03
C GLU A 524 16.11 92.84 -29.99
N ILE A 525 15.12 93.70 -29.72
CA ILE A 525 13.95 93.37 -28.89
C ILE A 525 13.12 92.25 -29.53
N ALA A 526 12.82 92.32 -30.83
CA ALA A 526 12.05 91.28 -31.52
C ALA A 526 12.75 89.92 -31.42
N GLU A 527 14.03 89.86 -31.77
CA GLU A 527 14.87 88.67 -31.63
C GLU A 527 14.89 88.13 -30.19
N LEU A 528 14.97 89.00 -29.17
CA LEU A 528 14.96 88.58 -27.77
C LEU A 528 13.57 88.07 -27.33
N THR A 529 12.47 88.63 -27.85
CA THR A 529 11.12 88.11 -27.58
C THR A 529 10.86 86.76 -28.25
N GLU A 530 11.39 86.55 -29.46
CA GLU A 530 11.35 85.24 -30.13
C GLU A 530 12.19 84.21 -29.36
N LYS A 531 13.41 84.57 -28.94
CA LYS A 531 14.29 83.72 -28.12
C LYS A 531 13.66 83.38 -26.75
N SER A 532 12.96 84.32 -26.11
CA SER A 532 12.18 84.04 -24.90
C SER A 532 11.07 83.03 -25.19
N SER A 533 10.27 83.27 -26.23
CA SER A 533 9.17 82.37 -26.61
C SER A 533 9.66 80.95 -26.92
N THR A 534 10.80 80.78 -27.60
CA THR A 534 11.39 79.44 -27.81
C THR A 534 11.82 78.78 -26.49
N LEU A 535 12.43 79.54 -25.57
CA LEU A 535 12.83 79.01 -24.25
C LEU A 535 11.63 78.66 -23.37
N ASP A 536 10.56 79.45 -23.41
CA ASP A 536 9.30 79.15 -22.70
C ASP A 536 8.67 77.86 -23.23
N ASN A 537 8.63 77.67 -24.56
CA ASN A 537 8.19 76.42 -25.19
C ASN A 537 9.08 75.21 -24.81
N GLU A 538 10.41 75.37 -24.81
CA GLU A 538 11.35 74.33 -24.35
C GLU A 538 11.10 73.97 -22.87
N VAL A 539 10.87 74.97 -22.01
CA VAL A 539 10.54 74.77 -20.59
C VAL A 539 9.21 74.02 -20.42
N GLU A 540 8.19 74.26 -21.25
CA GLU A 540 6.94 73.48 -21.23
C GLU A 540 7.13 72.04 -21.74
N ILE A 541 7.95 71.82 -22.77
CA ILE A 541 8.33 70.49 -23.24
C ILE A 541 9.09 69.73 -22.15
N LEU A 542 10.02 70.38 -21.45
CA LEU A 542 10.75 69.79 -20.33
C LEU A 542 9.84 69.51 -19.11
N ARG A 543 8.92 70.42 -18.76
CA ARG A 543 7.91 70.18 -17.70
C ARG A 543 7.00 69.00 -18.03
N THR A 544 6.46 68.94 -19.25
CA THR A 544 5.55 67.86 -19.66
C THR A 544 6.26 66.51 -19.80
N THR A 545 7.52 66.48 -20.23
CA THR A 545 8.32 65.25 -20.26
C THR A 545 8.72 64.80 -18.85
N ALA A 546 9.09 65.71 -17.94
CA ALA A 546 9.30 65.39 -16.52
C ALA A 546 8.06 64.75 -15.88
N ILE A 547 6.88 65.38 -16.02
CA ILE A 547 5.61 64.84 -15.50
C ILE A 547 5.29 63.45 -16.08
N LYS A 548 5.59 63.20 -17.36
CA LYS A 548 5.44 61.87 -17.98
C LYS A 548 6.40 60.84 -17.35
N LYS A 549 7.66 61.21 -17.08
CA LYS A 549 8.65 60.35 -16.42
C LYS A 549 8.27 60.08 -14.95
N ASP A 550 7.81 61.08 -14.20
CA ASP A 550 7.37 60.91 -12.80
C ASP A 550 6.17 59.97 -12.68
N ARG A 551 5.20 60.06 -13.60
CA ARG A 551 4.08 59.10 -13.66
C ARG A 551 4.56 57.68 -13.93
N ALA A 552 5.44 57.49 -14.90
CA ALA A 552 6.03 56.18 -15.19
C ALA A 552 6.85 55.62 -14.01
N LEU A 553 7.60 56.47 -13.29
CA LEU A 553 8.32 56.10 -12.09
C LEU A 553 7.39 55.73 -10.93
N ALA A 554 6.27 56.45 -10.75
CA ALA A 554 5.25 56.13 -9.75
C ALA A 554 4.57 54.78 -10.04
N GLU A 555 4.24 54.50 -11.31
CA GLU A 555 3.72 53.20 -11.74
C GLU A 555 4.73 52.07 -11.53
N ALA A 556 6.00 52.27 -11.88
CA ALA A 556 7.07 51.30 -11.66
C ALA A 556 7.27 51.01 -10.17
N ARG A 557 7.27 52.05 -9.31
CA ARG A 557 7.31 51.91 -7.84
C ARG A 557 6.10 51.14 -7.31
N LYS A 558 4.90 51.37 -7.83
CA LYS A 558 3.67 50.63 -7.47
C LYS A 558 3.79 49.15 -7.86
N LYS A 559 4.19 48.85 -9.11
CA LYS A 559 4.40 47.48 -9.60
C LYS A 559 5.46 46.74 -8.78
N HIS A 560 6.59 47.39 -8.47
CA HIS A 560 7.64 46.81 -7.61
C HIS A 560 7.13 46.56 -6.18
N SER A 561 6.36 47.47 -5.58
CA SER A 561 5.74 47.26 -4.26
C SER A 561 4.76 46.07 -4.25
N GLN A 562 3.98 45.89 -5.31
CA GLN A 562 3.08 44.75 -5.48
C GLN A 562 3.86 43.43 -5.62
N SER A 563 4.87 43.41 -6.50
CA SER A 563 5.75 42.24 -6.69
C SER A 563 6.50 41.86 -5.41
N ARG A 564 7.00 42.84 -4.64
CA ARG A 564 7.63 42.61 -3.35
C ARG A 564 6.67 41.98 -2.34
N LYS A 565 5.41 42.46 -2.25
CA LYS A 565 4.38 41.85 -1.38
C LYS A 565 4.06 40.41 -1.79
N GLN A 566 4.01 40.13 -3.10
CA GLN A 566 3.87 38.76 -3.61
C GLN A 566 5.07 37.90 -3.20
N GLN A 567 6.31 38.37 -3.39
CA GLN A 567 7.52 37.66 -2.97
C GLN A 567 7.56 37.42 -1.44
N GLU A 568 7.13 38.38 -0.63
CA GLU A 568 7.02 38.24 0.83
C GLU A 568 5.93 37.22 1.23
N SER A 569 4.82 37.12 0.50
CA SER A 569 3.83 36.04 0.71
C SER A 569 4.33 34.67 0.26
N LEU A 570 5.06 34.58 -0.87
CA LEU A 570 5.65 33.33 -1.37
C LEU A 570 6.77 32.82 -0.45
N ARG A 571 7.62 33.70 0.09
CA ARG A 571 8.58 33.35 1.13
C ARG A 571 7.88 32.78 2.37
N LYS A 572 6.75 33.35 2.79
CA LYS A 572 5.95 32.84 3.92
C LYS A 572 5.30 31.48 3.64
N SER A 573 4.89 31.18 2.40
CA SER A 573 4.41 29.83 2.06
C SER A 573 5.55 28.82 1.97
N ILE A 574 6.69 29.19 1.38
CA ILE A 574 7.89 28.34 1.33
C ILE A 574 8.33 27.97 2.75
N SER A 575 8.52 28.95 3.65
CA SER A 575 8.93 28.66 5.03
C SER A 575 7.92 27.84 5.86
N LYS A 576 6.65 27.78 5.46
CA LYS A 576 5.67 26.83 6.03
C LYS A 576 5.86 25.42 5.49
N VAL A 577 6.07 25.27 4.19
CA VAL A 577 6.38 23.98 3.55
C VAL A 577 7.71 23.43 4.09
N ASP A 578 8.75 24.26 4.21
CA ASP A 578 10.03 23.90 4.83
C ASP A 578 9.88 23.43 6.28
N TRP A 579 8.90 23.96 7.01
CA TRP A 579 8.61 23.55 8.39
C TRP A 579 7.92 22.18 8.44
N HIS A 580 6.85 22.00 7.66
CA HIS A 580 6.18 20.69 7.54
C HIS A 580 7.08 19.60 6.96
N LEU A 581 8.01 19.92 6.06
CA LEU A 581 8.98 18.94 5.55
C LEU A 581 9.99 18.49 6.61
N ARG A 582 10.33 19.35 7.60
CA ARG A 582 11.12 18.94 8.77
C ARG A 582 10.29 18.10 9.72
N GLU A 583 9.09 18.56 10.08
CA GLU A 583 8.13 17.84 10.93
C GLU A 583 7.85 16.41 10.42
N MET A 584 7.65 16.25 9.11
CA MET A 584 7.50 14.93 8.47
C MET A 584 8.80 14.12 8.43
N GLY A 585 9.96 14.78 8.30
CA GLY A 585 11.28 14.14 8.37
C GLY A 585 11.57 13.58 9.76
N ASP A 586 11.38 14.41 10.79
CA ASP A 586 11.51 14.03 12.21
C ASP A 586 10.59 12.83 12.52
N GLN A 587 9.33 12.85 12.06
CA GLN A 587 8.40 11.74 12.23
C GLN A 587 8.83 10.47 11.48
N ILE A 588 9.48 10.59 10.30
CA ILE A 588 10.06 9.45 9.58
C ILE A 588 11.26 8.87 10.35
N GLU A 589 12.10 9.69 10.97
CA GLU A 589 13.21 9.22 11.81
C GLU A 589 12.71 8.52 13.08
N GLU A 590 11.68 9.05 13.75
CA GLU A 590 11.00 8.39 14.88
C GLU A 590 10.44 7.02 14.45
N ASN A 591 9.65 6.98 13.36
CA ASN A 591 9.09 5.75 12.82
C ASN A 591 10.18 4.73 12.47
N ALA A 592 11.30 5.18 11.89
CA ALA A 592 12.44 4.31 11.58
C ALA A 592 13.16 3.81 12.84
N VAL A 593 13.16 4.57 13.96
CA VAL A 593 13.63 4.09 15.26
C VAL A 593 12.67 3.04 15.83
N GLU A 594 11.35 3.24 15.74
CA GLU A 594 10.35 2.26 16.20
C GLU A 594 10.39 0.97 15.40
N GLU A 595 10.44 1.06 14.07
CA GLU A 595 10.55 -0.08 13.17
C GLU A 595 11.84 -0.89 13.44
N ARG A 596 12.95 -0.24 13.84
CA ARG A 596 14.16 -0.93 14.31
C ARG A 596 13.95 -1.64 15.65
N LYS A 597 13.23 -1.05 16.62
CA LYS A 597 12.87 -1.72 17.89
C LYS A 597 11.99 -2.95 17.62
N LEU A 598 11.01 -2.83 16.71
CA LEU A 598 10.08 -3.90 16.35
C LEU A 598 10.78 -5.06 15.63
N ARG A 599 11.69 -4.78 14.68
CA ARG A 599 12.56 -5.81 14.08
C ARG A 599 13.35 -6.56 15.17
N GLN A 600 14.05 -5.85 16.05
CA GLN A 600 14.80 -6.46 17.15
C GLN A 600 13.94 -7.27 18.13
N ALA A 601 12.64 -6.97 18.25
CA ALA A 601 11.71 -7.79 19.02
C ALA A 601 11.30 -9.06 18.27
N ALA A 602 11.05 -8.96 16.95
CA ALA A 602 10.79 -10.10 16.09
C ALA A 602 12.00 -11.07 16.04
N ASP A 603 13.22 -10.56 15.81
CA ASP A 603 14.46 -11.34 15.78
C ASP A 603 14.63 -12.21 17.05
N ARG A 604 14.30 -11.64 18.23
CA ARG A 604 14.35 -12.34 19.52
C ARG A 604 13.27 -13.40 19.65
N LEU A 605 12.05 -13.10 19.20
CA LEU A 605 10.94 -14.07 19.23
C LEU A 605 11.23 -15.25 18.29
N GLU A 606 11.73 -14.99 17.08
CA GLU A 606 12.17 -16.03 16.14
C GLU A 606 13.28 -16.91 16.72
N GLN A 607 14.28 -16.31 17.39
CA GLN A 607 15.31 -17.07 18.12
C GLN A 607 14.70 -17.97 19.20
N THR A 608 13.79 -17.46 20.04
CA THR A 608 13.12 -18.29 21.07
C THR A 608 12.27 -19.41 20.47
N LEU A 609 11.59 -19.16 19.35
CA LEU A 609 10.80 -20.19 18.64
C LEU A 609 11.71 -21.27 18.02
N LEU A 610 12.84 -20.87 17.44
CA LEU A 610 13.85 -21.80 16.92
C LEU A 610 14.43 -22.68 18.04
N ASP A 611 14.75 -22.12 19.19
CA ASP A 611 15.31 -22.90 20.32
C ASP A 611 14.27 -23.81 20.98
N MET A 612 13.02 -23.37 21.11
CA MET A 612 11.92 -24.24 21.53
C MET A 612 11.67 -25.38 20.53
N THR A 613 11.77 -25.11 19.22
CA THR A 613 11.64 -26.13 18.16
C THR A 613 12.80 -27.14 18.21
N LYS A 614 14.05 -26.70 18.43
CA LYS A 614 15.20 -27.59 18.65
C LYS A 614 14.98 -28.49 19.87
N SER A 615 14.53 -27.92 20.99
CA SER A 615 14.24 -28.65 22.23
C SER A 615 13.15 -29.70 22.03
N TYR A 616 12.03 -29.34 21.39
CA TYR A 616 10.94 -30.26 21.06
C TYR A 616 11.39 -31.39 20.12
N ASN A 617 12.21 -31.08 19.10
CA ASN A 617 12.74 -32.07 18.18
C ASN A 617 13.69 -33.05 18.90
N ALA A 618 14.56 -32.57 19.79
CA ALA A 618 15.44 -33.42 20.60
C ALA A 618 14.64 -34.33 21.56
N ALA A 619 13.61 -33.81 22.22
CA ALA A 619 12.70 -34.60 23.05
C ALA A 619 11.94 -35.66 22.22
N THR A 620 11.50 -35.31 21.02
CA THR A 620 10.84 -36.25 20.09
C THR A 620 11.79 -37.34 19.61
N GLN A 621 13.05 -37.01 19.29
CA GLN A 621 14.09 -37.98 18.95
C GLN A 621 14.41 -38.92 20.13
N SER A 622 14.54 -38.39 21.35
CA SER A 622 14.76 -39.18 22.56
C SER A 622 13.59 -40.13 22.87
N ARG A 623 12.34 -39.67 22.69
CA ARG A 623 11.15 -40.53 22.79
C ARG A 623 11.15 -41.64 21.74
N ASN A 624 11.46 -41.31 20.48
CA ASN A 624 11.44 -42.27 19.38
C ASN A 624 12.54 -43.34 19.53
N THR A 625 13.75 -42.97 19.97
CA THR A 625 14.82 -43.93 20.27
C THR A 625 14.47 -44.85 21.45
N LEU A 626 13.87 -44.32 22.52
CA LEU A 626 13.34 -45.14 23.61
C LEU A 626 12.21 -46.09 23.15
N SER A 627 11.34 -45.64 22.24
CA SER A 627 10.27 -46.48 21.68
C SER A 627 10.82 -47.64 20.84
N ILE A 628 11.90 -47.41 20.07
CA ILE A 628 12.61 -48.46 19.33
C ILE A 628 13.24 -49.46 20.31
N GLN A 629 13.96 -48.96 21.33
CA GLN A 629 14.56 -49.82 22.37
C GLN A 629 13.53 -50.65 23.13
N LEU A 630 12.32 -50.11 23.36
CA LEU A 630 11.23 -50.85 24.00
C LEU A 630 10.72 -51.98 23.10
N LEU A 631 10.50 -51.71 21.80
CA LEU A 631 10.13 -52.74 20.82
C LEU A 631 11.21 -53.82 20.67
N GLU A 632 12.50 -53.48 20.75
CA GLU A 632 13.60 -54.44 20.79
C GLU A 632 13.51 -55.36 22.02
N ARG A 633 13.31 -54.79 23.22
CA ARG A 633 13.15 -55.58 24.46
C ARG A 633 11.88 -56.45 24.45
N GLU A 634 10.78 -55.96 23.87
CA GLU A 634 9.55 -56.75 23.68
C GLU A 634 9.76 -57.92 22.69
N ALA A 635 10.50 -57.70 21.59
CA ALA A 635 10.87 -58.77 20.67
C ALA A 635 11.80 -59.80 21.33
N GLU A 636 12.79 -59.37 22.11
CA GLU A 636 13.63 -60.26 22.93
C GLU A 636 12.80 -61.07 23.93
N ALA A 637 11.85 -60.44 24.63
CA ALA A 637 10.96 -61.12 25.56
C ALA A 637 10.08 -62.17 24.86
N CYS A 638 9.53 -61.86 23.67
CA CYS A 638 8.79 -62.82 22.85
C CYS A 638 9.66 -64.02 22.44
N VAL A 639 10.92 -63.81 22.04
CA VAL A 639 11.86 -64.90 21.73
C VAL A 639 12.20 -65.72 22.98
N LEU A 640 12.33 -65.10 24.15
CA LEU A 640 12.55 -65.81 25.42
C LEU A 640 11.33 -66.64 25.83
N TYR A 641 10.10 -66.13 25.69
CA TYR A 641 8.87 -66.90 25.92
C TYR A 641 8.74 -68.07 24.95
N GLN A 642 9.03 -67.89 23.66
CA GLN A 642 9.03 -68.98 22.68
C GLN A 642 10.07 -70.07 23.05
N ARG A 643 11.28 -69.68 23.46
CA ARG A 643 12.32 -70.61 23.93
C ARG A 643 11.91 -71.34 25.21
N PHE A 644 11.34 -70.64 26.19
CA PHE A 644 10.85 -71.24 27.42
C PHE A 644 9.73 -72.26 27.15
N ASN A 645 8.76 -71.91 26.30
CA ASN A 645 7.67 -72.83 25.93
C ASN A 645 8.19 -74.05 25.15
N ALA A 646 9.17 -73.87 24.25
CA ALA A 646 9.81 -74.98 23.55
C ALA A 646 10.62 -75.89 24.50
N GLN A 647 11.32 -75.31 25.48
CA GLN A 647 11.99 -76.07 26.55
C GLN A 647 10.99 -76.80 27.44
N GLY A 648 9.89 -76.17 27.82
CA GLY A 648 8.80 -76.80 28.59
C GLY A 648 8.17 -77.97 27.85
N ALA A 649 7.93 -77.84 26.54
CA ALA A 649 7.45 -78.94 25.70
C ALA A 649 8.48 -80.08 25.58
N ALA A 650 9.77 -79.75 25.44
CA ALA A 650 10.85 -80.75 25.41
C ALA A 650 11.01 -81.49 26.76
N VAL A 651 10.85 -80.80 27.89
CA VAL A 651 10.83 -81.41 29.23
C VAL A 651 9.58 -82.27 29.42
N ALA A 652 8.41 -81.82 28.99
CA ALA A 652 7.19 -82.62 29.07
C ALA A 652 7.28 -83.91 28.22
N GLY A 653 7.82 -83.83 27.00
CA GLY A 653 8.08 -85.02 26.17
C GLY A 653 9.18 -85.92 26.74
N GLY A 654 10.21 -85.35 27.37
CA GLY A 654 11.24 -86.11 28.08
C GLY A 654 10.71 -86.83 29.32
N ASN A 655 9.81 -86.19 30.07
CA ASN A 655 9.14 -86.81 31.22
C ASN A 655 8.22 -87.95 30.76
N ALA A 656 7.40 -87.75 29.72
CA ALA A 656 6.54 -88.82 29.19
C ALA A 656 7.37 -90.04 28.73
N ALA A 657 8.50 -89.82 28.05
CA ALA A 657 9.41 -90.90 27.66
C ALA A 657 10.13 -91.57 28.86
N LEU A 658 10.25 -90.88 30.01
CA LEU A 658 10.71 -91.48 31.27
C LEU A 658 9.60 -92.26 31.96
N ASP A 659 8.36 -91.77 31.95
CA ASP A 659 7.18 -92.46 32.47
C ASP A 659 6.97 -93.78 31.70
N ASP A 660 7.04 -93.75 30.36
CA ASP A 660 7.02 -94.93 29.47
C ASP A 660 8.14 -95.94 29.86
N LEU A 661 9.37 -95.47 30.03
CA LEU A 661 10.51 -96.31 30.44
C LEU A 661 10.36 -96.85 31.89
N GLU A 662 9.70 -96.12 32.78
CA GLU A 662 9.34 -96.62 34.11
C GLU A 662 8.17 -97.62 34.07
N GLU A 663 7.32 -97.61 33.03
CA GLU A 663 6.34 -98.68 32.77
C GLU A 663 7.02 -99.94 32.20
N ASP A 664 7.95 -99.79 31.25
CA ASP A 664 8.78 -100.90 30.77
C ASP A 664 9.63 -101.52 31.90
N VAL A 665 10.22 -100.71 32.78
CA VAL A 665 10.94 -101.22 33.96
C VAL A 665 9.99 -101.86 34.98
N ARG A 666 8.73 -101.43 35.07
CA ARG A 666 7.71 -102.08 35.92
C ARG A 666 7.25 -103.41 35.35
N SER A 667 7.00 -103.51 34.04
CA SER A 667 6.59 -104.75 33.37
C SER A 667 7.72 -105.77 33.37
N LEU A 668 8.94 -105.40 32.97
CA LEU A 668 10.11 -106.28 32.99
C LEU A 668 10.44 -106.81 34.40
N ARG A 669 10.20 -106.02 35.46
CA ARG A 669 10.34 -106.51 36.86
C ARG A 669 9.25 -107.52 37.25
N LEU A 670 8.06 -107.42 36.67
CA LEU A 670 6.97 -108.37 36.90
C LEU A 670 7.22 -109.67 36.11
N ASP A 671 7.67 -109.59 34.86
CA ASP A 671 8.15 -110.72 34.07
C ASP A 671 9.32 -111.43 34.77
N GLU A 672 10.30 -110.68 35.30
CA GLU A 672 11.43 -111.22 36.06
C GLU A 672 10.99 -111.83 37.40
N ALA A 673 9.87 -111.41 37.97
CA ALA A 673 9.28 -112.05 39.15
C ALA A 673 8.52 -113.34 38.78
N GLU A 674 7.79 -113.35 37.66
CA GLU A 674 7.15 -114.56 37.12
C GLU A 674 8.18 -115.63 36.74
N GLU A 675 9.26 -115.27 36.04
CA GLU A 675 10.28 -116.26 35.67
C GLU A 675 11.05 -116.78 36.89
N ARG A 676 11.32 -115.94 37.91
CA ARG A 676 11.83 -116.43 39.21
C ARG A 676 10.87 -117.42 39.86
N TRP A 677 9.56 -117.17 39.79
CA TRP A 677 8.55 -118.10 40.32
C TRP A 677 8.48 -119.40 39.50
N ARG A 678 8.52 -119.33 38.17
CA ARG A 678 8.60 -120.50 37.27
C ARG A 678 9.83 -121.36 37.58
N VAL A 679 11.01 -120.73 37.71
CA VAL A 679 12.26 -121.41 38.11
C VAL A 679 12.17 -121.98 39.52
N GLY A 680 11.52 -121.30 40.46
CA GLY A 680 11.23 -121.84 41.80
C GLY A 680 10.41 -123.13 41.73
N LEU A 681 9.29 -123.10 41.01
CA LEU A 681 8.43 -124.27 40.83
C LEU A 681 9.14 -125.44 40.13
N GLU A 682 9.96 -125.18 39.10
CA GLU A 682 10.73 -126.22 38.43
C GLU A 682 11.89 -126.76 39.28
N THR A 683 12.49 -125.94 40.17
CA THR A 683 13.50 -126.45 41.12
C THR A 683 12.87 -127.27 42.25
N GLU A 684 11.66 -126.94 42.71
CA GLU A 684 10.86 -127.82 43.59
C GLU A 684 10.54 -129.15 42.89
N ARG A 685 10.01 -129.11 41.66
CA ARG A 685 9.74 -130.32 40.84
C ARG A 685 10.99 -131.17 40.64
N ALA A 686 12.11 -130.56 40.30
CA ALA A 686 13.39 -131.24 40.16
C ALA A 686 13.87 -131.86 41.48
N SER A 687 13.71 -131.18 42.62
CA SER A 687 14.06 -131.73 43.93
C SER A 687 13.19 -132.95 44.31
N HIS A 688 11.90 -132.92 43.96
CA HIS A 688 11.00 -134.05 44.16
C HIS A 688 11.35 -135.23 43.24
N ALA A 689 11.73 -134.95 41.99
CA ALA A 689 12.26 -135.97 41.09
C ALA A 689 13.55 -136.61 41.63
N HIS A 690 14.49 -135.83 42.16
CA HIS A 690 15.71 -136.37 42.81
C HIS A 690 15.39 -137.19 44.08
N SER A 691 14.33 -136.86 44.83
CA SER A 691 13.85 -137.70 45.94
C SER A 691 13.37 -139.06 45.43
N LEU A 692 12.54 -139.07 44.38
CA LEU A 692 12.02 -140.29 43.76
C LEU A 692 13.13 -141.12 43.08
N GLU A 693 14.14 -140.48 42.49
CA GLU A 693 15.35 -141.17 42.00
C GLU A 693 16.18 -141.78 43.15
N GLY A 694 16.26 -141.11 44.30
CA GLY A 694 16.86 -141.64 45.51
C GLY A 694 16.11 -142.85 46.06
N GLU A 695 14.78 -142.77 46.14
CA GLU A 695 13.90 -143.87 46.53
C GLU A 695 14.04 -145.06 45.57
N LEU A 696 13.99 -144.83 44.26
CA LEU A 696 14.24 -145.84 43.22
C LEU A 696 15.62 -146.48 43.37
N ALA A 697 16.67 -145.69 43.64
CA ALA A 697 18.02 -146.21 43.87
C ALA A 697 18.08 -147.09 45.13
N THR A 698 17.40 -146.72 46.22
CA THR A 698 17.31 -147.59 47.42
C THR A 698 16.56 -148.89 47.15
N LEU A 699 15.40 -148.83 46.49
CA LEU A 699 14.63 -150.01 46.09
C LEU A 699 15.43 -150.92 45.14
N GLN A 700 16.22 -150.34 44.23
CA GLN A 700 17.05 -151.11 43.30
C GLN A 700 18.26 -151.77 43.99
N ILE A 701 18.76 -151.19 45.09
CA ILE A 701 19.77 -151.81 45.98
C ILE A 701 19.15 -152.91 46.86
N GLU A 702 17.89 -152.78 47.27
CA GLU A 702 17.18 -153.85 47.99
C GLU A 702 16.85 -155.03 47.06
N LEU A 703 16.42 -154.75 45.83
CA LEU A 703 16.13 -155.75 44.81
C LEU A 703 17.39 -156.50 44.35
N SER A 704 18.57 -155.84 44.30
CA SER A 704 19.83 -156.56 44.04
C SER A 704 20.21 -157.49 45.21
N LYS A 705 20.14 -157.04 46.47
CA LYS A 705 20.38 -157.90 47.65
C LYS A 705 19.49 -159.14 47.65
N ALA A 706 18.18 -158.96 47.50
CA ALA A 706 17.23 -160.07 47.47
C ALA A 706 17.48 -161.04 46.30
N ARG A 707 18.03 -160.55 45.19
CA ARG A 707 18.39 -161.37 44.02
C ARG A 707 19.70 -162.14 44.24
N ASP A 708 20.67 -161.55 44.91
CA ASP A 708 21.92 -162.22 45.30
C ASP A 708 21.63 -163.33 46.32
N GLU A 709 20.82 -163.04 47.35
CA GLU A 709 20.33 -164.02 48.35
C GLU A 709 19.60 -165.20 47.70
N ALA A 710 18.70 -164.95 46.73
CA ALA A 710 18.04 -166.01 45.97
C ALA A 710 19.03 -166.87 45.17
N SER A 711 20.08 -166.25 44.60
CA SER A 711 21.09 -166.96 43.79
C SER A 711 22.01 -167.89 44.60
N GLU A 712 22.23 -167.59 45.88
CA GLU A 712 22.95 -168.50 46.79
C GLU A 712 22.07 -169.69 47.20
N LEU A 713 20.77 -169.46 47.44
CA LEU A 713 19.81 -170.51 47.79
C LEU A 713 19.63 -171.53 46.65
N ASP A 714 19.52 -171.08 45.40
CA ASP A 714 19.48 -171.97 44.21
C ASP A 714 20.75 -172.85 44.09
N ARG A 715 21.92 -172.29 44.43
CA ARG A 715 23.20 -173.03 44.42
C ARG A 715 23.33 -174.06 45.54
N ALA A 716 22.60 -173.90 46.64
CA ALA A 716 22.51 -174.88 47.71
C ALA A 716 21.57 -176.04 47.35
N ALA A 717 20.42 -175.75 46.74
CA ALA A 717 19.37 -176.74 46.47
C ALA A 717 19.77 -177.83 45.46
N LEU A 718 20.49 -177.47 44.39
CA LEU A 718 20.75 -178.36 43.24
C LEU A 718 21.79 -179.47 43.45
N ARG A 719 22.19 -179.78 44.69
CA ARG A 719 23.13 -180.88 45.02
C ARG A 719 22.56 -181.99 45.90
N SER A 720 21.24 -182.15 46.02
CA SER A 720 20.67 -183.29 46.77
C SER A 720 19.30 -183.79 46.26
N LEU A 721 19.27 -185.11 46.04
CA LEU A 721 18.10 -185.98 45.82
C LEU A 721 17.43 -185.94 44.43
N SER A 722 16.66 -187.00 44.14
CA SER A 722 16.53 -187.56 42.78
C SER A 722 15.29 -188.44 42.55
N GLY A 723 14.75 -188.42 41.32
CA GLY A 723 14.07 -189.58 40.69
C GLY A 723 12.54 -189.53 40.52
N ASP A 724 12.09 -189.83 39.30
CA ASP A 724 10.99 -190.77 38.89
C ASP A 724 9.67 -190.91 39.70
N SER A 725 8.46 -191.12 39.13
CA SER A 725 8.08 -191.50 37.73
C SER A 725 6.55 -191.50 37.42
N SER A 726 6.21 -191.61 36.12
CA SER A 726 5.12 -192.40 35.47
C SER A 726 3.58 -192.20 35.66
N LYS A 727 2.95 -191.59 34.63
CA LYS A 727 1.86 -192.07 33.71
C LYS A 727 0.72 -193.06 34.09
N VAL A 728 -0.47 -192.78 33.50
CA VAL A 728 -1.69 -193.61 33.17
C VAL A 728 -2.42 -192.87 32.00
N PHE A 729 -3.30 -193.30 31.05
CA PHE A 729 -3.77 -194.50 30.25
C PHE A 729 -4.79 -193.94 29.17
N LYS A 730 -5.35 -194.57 28.11
CA LYS A 730 -5.12 -195.76 27.23
C LYS A 730 -6.00 -195.62 25.92
N GLU A 731 -6.27 -196.71 25.16
CA GLU A 731 -6.82 -196.73 23.77
C GLU A 731 -8.03 -197.70 23.55
N LEU A 732 -8.82 -197.58 22.46
CA LEU A 732 -8.98 -198.59 21.35
C LEU A 732 -10.23 -198.46 20.41
N LYS A 733 -9.96 -198.39 19.08
CA LYS A 733 -10.67 -198.93 17.87
C LYS A 733 -12.23 -198.93 17.69
N GLY A 734 -12.70 -198.41 16.55
CA GLY A 734 -13.50 -199.20 15.58
C GLY A 734 -14.72 -198.55 14.86
N SER A 735 -14.66 -198.44 13.51
CA SER A 735 -15.74 -198.11 12.54
C SER A 735 -16.40 -196.72 12.61
N GLY A 736 -16.65 -196.08 11.46
CA GLY A 736 -17.66 -195.00 11.35
C GLY A 736 -19.09 -195.60 11.40
N PRO A 737 -20.17 -194.83 11.68
CA PRO A 737 -20.41 -193.39 11.40
C PRO A 737 -20.35 -192.56 12.72
N PRO A 738 -20.98 -191.35 12.98
CA PRO A 738 -22.18 -190.70 12.43
C PRO A 738 -22.00 -189.21 11.99
N ALA A 739 -23.08 -188.41 11.97
CA ALA A 739 -23.11 -187.00 11.55
C ALA A 739 -22.40 -186.02 12.51
N ASP A 740 -22.15 -186.41 13.76
CA ASP A 740 -21.58 -185.53 14.78
C ASP A 740 -20.11 -185.13 14.48
N GLU A 741 -19.38 -185.93 13.69
CA GLU A 741 -18.06 -185.56 13.17
C GLU A 741 -18.09 -184.38 12.18
N LEU A 742 -19.24 -184.08 11.56
CA LEU A 742 -19.43 -182.86 10.76
C LEU A 742 -19.66 -181.63 11.65
N ILE A 743 -20.31 -181.81 12.80
CA ILE A 743 -20.56 -180.74 13.79
C ILE A 743 -19.21 -180.28 14.38
N GLN A 744 -18.38 -181.20 14.85
CA GLN A 744 -17.03 -180.86 15.35
C GLN A 744 -16.13 -180.21 14.28
N LYS A 745 -16.38 -180.49 12.99
CA LYS A 745 -15.71 -179.81 11.87
C LYS A 745 -16.28 -178.44 11.53
N THR A 746 -17.52 -178.14 11.93
CA THR A 746 -18.08 -176.78 11.83
C THR A 746 -17.60 -175.95 13.02
N GLU A 747 -17.64 -176.48 14.24
CA GLU A 747 -17.08 -175.86 15.45
C GLU A 747 -15.61 -175.44 15.25
N HIS A 748 -14.76 -176.32 14.70
CA HIS A 748 -13.35 -175.99 14.41
C HIS A 748 -13.15 -174.99 13.24
N LEU A 749 -14.16 -174.78 12.38
CA LEU A 749 -14.14 -173.71 11.38
C LEU A 749 -14.64 -172.37 11.97
N GLU A 750 -15.59 -172.41 12.89
CA GLU A 750 -16.06 -171.23 13.65
C GLU A 750 -14.97 -170.70 14.58
N GLU A 751 -14.26 -171.58 15.30
CA GLU A 751 -13.08 -171.24 16.12
C GLU A 751 -11.97 -170.56 15.30
N ARG A 752 -11.80 -170.97 14.04
CA ARG A 752 -10.88 -170.33 13.09
C ARG A 752 -11.42 -169.01 12.51
N LEU A 753 -12.73 -168.82 12.47
CA LEU A 753 -13.37 -167.60 11.97
C LEU A 753 -13.30 -166.48 13.00
N ALA A 754 -13.62 -166.77 14.26
CA ALA A 754 -13.43 -165.85 15.39
C ALA A 754 -11.98 -165.34 15.49
N LYS A 755 -10.99 -166.20 15.23
CA LYS A 755 -9.57 -165.82 15.22
C LYS A 755 -9.16 -164.94 14.04
N CYS A 756 -9.94 -164.90 12.96
CA CYS A 756 -9.78 -163.93 11.88
C CYS A 756 -10.48 -162.60 12.19
N GLU A 757 -11.61 -162.63 12.91
CA GLU A 757 -12.31 -161.42 13.38
C GLU A 757 -11.45 -160.66 14.40
N GLU A 758 -10.81 -161.36 15.34
CA GLU A 758 -9.86 -160.80 16.32
C GLU A 758 -8.71 -160.02 15.62
N GLN A 759 -8.14 -160.59 14.54
CA GLN A 759 -7.12 -159.94 13.72
C GLN A 759 -7.64 -158.79 12.83
N LEU A 760 -8.95 -158.72 12.58
CA LEU A 760 -9.57 -157.57 11.91
C LEU A 760 -9.67 -156.39 12.88
N MET A 761 -10.15 -156.65 14.10
CA MET A 761 -10.28 -155.65 15.17
C MET A 761 -8.93 -155.00 15.53
N GLU A 762 -7.84 -155.78 15.59
CA GLU A 762 -6.48 -155.22 15.76
C GLU A 762 -6.10 -154.24 14.64
N LYS A 763 -6.49 -154.51 13.39
CA LYS A 763 -6.17 -153.65 12.24
C LYS A 763 -7.06 -152.42 12.15
N GLU A 764 -8.32 -152.51 12.57
CA GLU A 764 -9.19 -151.34 12.70
C GLU A 764 -8.68 -150.40 13.81
N LEU A 765 -8.24 -150.93 14.95
CA LEU A 765 -7.62 -150.15 16.02
C LEU A 765 -6.34 -149.41 15.56
N LEU A 766 -5.50 -150.07 14.76
CA LEU A 766 -4.31 -149.45 14.15
C LEU A 766 -4.68 -148.38 13.12
N LEU A 767 -5.76 -148.57 12.34
CA LEU A 767 -6.27 -147.56 11.41
C LEU A 767 -6.76 -146.31 12.16
N ASP A 768 -7.43 -146.48 13.29
CA ASP A 768 -7.94 -145.38 14.13
C ASP A 768 -6.80 -144.60 14.82
N GLN A 769 -5.69 -145.26 15.17
CA GLN A 769 -4.47 -144.56 15.61
C GLN A 769 -3.81 -143.76 14.48
N VAL A 770 -3.73 -144.30 13.26
CA VAL A 770 -3.11 -143.62 12.11
C VAL A 770 -3.94 -142.42 11.63
N THR A 771 -5.27 -142.48 11.69
CA THR A 771 -6.13 -141.32 11.41
C THR A 771 -5.98 -140.24 12.49
N ARG A 772 -6.08 -140.59 13.78
CA ARG A 772 -5.87 -139.66 14.91
C ARG A 772 -4.53 -138.91 14.85
N LEU A 773 -3.45 -139.57 14.44
CA LEU A 773 -2.12 -138.95 14.34
C LEU A 773 -1.92 -138.12 13.06
N SER A 774 -2.56 -138.49 11.95
CA SER A 774 -2.35 -137.80 10.65
C SER A 774 -3.28 -136.61 10.40
N GLN A 775 -4.40 -136.52 11.14
CA GLN A 775 -5.37 -135.44 11.00
C GLN A 775 -4.86 -134.04 11.45
N PRO A 776 -4.31 -133.85 12.68
CA PRO A 776 -3.88 -132.51 13.12
C PRO A 776 -2.74 -131.93 12.26
N ILE A 777 -1.85 -132.77 11.74
CA ILE A 777 -0.78 -132.37 10.81
C ILE A 777 -1.36 -131.81 9.50
N ARG A 778 -2.46 -132.41 9.01
CA ARG A 778 -3.14 -131.99 7.77
C ARG A 778 -3.91 -130.68 7.96
N GLU A 779 -4.47 -130.46 9.15
CA GLU A 779 -5.16 -129.22 9.52
C GLU A 779 -4.16 -128.06 9.67
N GLN A 780 -3.05 -128.25 10.38
CA GLN A 780 -1.97 -127.26 10.51
C GLN A 780 -1.39 -126.83 9.15
N LEU A 781 -1.20 -127.76 8.21
CA LEU A 781 -0.66 -127.45 6.88
C LEU A 781 -1.62 -126.60 6.03
N ASN A 782 -2.94 -126.77 6.22
CA ASN A 782 -3.95 -125.94 5.55
C ASN A 782 -4.06 -124.56 6.18
N GLU A 783 -3.92 -124.45 7.51
CA GLU A 783 -3.95 -123.18 8.22
C GLU A 783 -2.73 -122.30 7.88
N LEU A 784 -1.53 -122.86 7.85
CA LEU A 784 -0.33 -122.14 7.37
C LEU A 784 -0.47 -121.68 5.90
N ARG A 785 -1.21 -122.43 5.07
CA ARG A 785 -1.53 -122.02 3.69
C ARG A 785 -2.59 -120.92 3.62
N SER A 786 -3.55 -120.87 4.55
CA SER A 786 -4.55 -119.80 4.63
C SER A 786 -3.86 -118.47 5.01
N GLN A 787 -3.04 -118.50 6.06
CA GLN A 787 -2.30 -117.36 6.59
C GLN A 787 -1.29 -116.80 5.57
N SER A 788 -0.54 -117.66 4.89
CA SER A 788 0.39 -117.27 3.82
C SER A 788 -0.31 -116.54 2.66
N ASN A 789 -1.50 -117.01 2.24
CA ASN A 789 -2.28 -116.35 1.20
C ASN A 789 -2.86 -115.01 1.66
N MET A 790 -3.36 -114.93 2.90
CA MET A 790 -3.87 -113.68 3.50
C MET A 790 -2.75 -112.62 3.62
N ALA A 791 -1.55 -113.02 4.02
CA ALA A 791 -0.39 -112.13 4.04
C ALA A 791 -0.04 -111.62 2.63
N ARG A 792 -0.01 -112.50 1.63
CA ARG A 792 0.26 -112.13 0.23
C ARG A 792 -0.80 -111.19 -0.35
N GLN A 793 -2.07 -111.35 0.01
CA GLN A 793 -3.15 -110.43 -0.39
C GLN A 793 -2.98 -109.05 0.27
N ARG A 794 -2.67 -108.99 1.58
CA ARG A 794 -2.39 -107.72 2.29
C ARG A 794 -1.21 -106.97 1.66
N VAL A 795 -0.12 -107.66 1.32
CA VAL A 795 1.04 -107.05 0.65
C VAL A 795 0.67 -106.48 -0.71
N MET A 796 -0.15 -107.17 -1.52
CA MET A 796 -0.61 -106.63 -2.80
C MET A 796 -1.58 -105.45 -2.64
N ALA A 797 -2.44 -105.43 -1.62
CA ALA A 797 -3.30 -104.28 -1.31
C ALA A 797 -2.47 -103.05 -0.92
N VAL A 798 -1.50 -103.20 -0.01
CA VAL A 798 -0.60 -102.10 0.40
C VAL A 798 0.25 -101.61 -0.78
N ALA A 799 0.70 -102.50 -1.66
CA ALA A 799 1.44 -102.11 -2.87
C ALA A 799 0.59 -101.31 -3.87
N ALA A 800 -0.70 -101.65 -4.01
CA ALA A 800 -1.65 -100.90 -4.85
C ALA A 800 -2.00 -99.54 -4.23
N GLU A 801 -2.16 -99.45 -2.91
CA GLU A 801 -2.31 -98.18 -2.21
C GLU A 801 -1.06 -97.27 -2.36
N LEU A 802 0.14 -97.86 -2.29
CA LEU A 802 1.40 -97.13 -2.49
C LEU A 802 1.53 -96.59 -3.90
N SER A 803 1.24 -97.39 -4.94
CA SER A 803 1.32 -96.91 -6.33
C SER A 803 0.25 -95.85 -6.62
N MET A 804 -0.95 -95.95 -6.05
CA MET A 804 -1.98 -94.93 -6.21
C MET A 804 -1.62 -93.62 -5.51
N ARG A 805 -1.05 -93.67 -4.28
CA ARG A 805 -0.54 -92.46 -3.60
C ARG A 805 0.69 -91.86 -4.29
N GLN A 806 1.58 -92.66 -4.88
CA GLN A 806 2.68 -92.18 -5.69
C GLN A 806 2.19 -91.49 -6.98
N ALA A 807 1.19 -92.05 -7.67
CA ALA A 807 0.57 -91.41 -8.83
C ALA A 807 -0.11 -90.08 -8.46
N GLN A 808 -0.82 -90.01 -7.33
CA GLN A 808 -1.41 -88.77 -6.81
C GLN A 808 -0.35 -87.72 -6.44
N ALA A 809 0.75 -88.13 -5.78
CA ALA A 809 1.86 -87.23 -5.47
C ALA A 809 2.50 -86.66 -6.74
N LEU A 810 2.77 -87.49 -7.75
CA LEU A 810 3.32 -87.06 -9.04
C LEU A 810 2.37 -86.12 -9.80
N ALA A 811 1.06 -86.34 -9.76
CA ALA A 811 0.07 -85.46 -10.37
C ALA A 811 0.03 -84.08 -9.67
N LEU A 812 0.04 -84.04 -8.34
CA LEU A 812 0.12 -82.79 -7.57
C LEU A 812 1.46 -82.06 -7.82
N GLU A 813 2.56 -82.81 -7.97
CA GLU A 813 3.86 -82.28 -8.35
C GLU A 813 3.90 -81.70 -9.78
N GLN A 814 3.08 -82.22 -10.70
CA GLN A 814 2.90 -81.64 -12.04
C GLN A 814 2.04 -80.37 -11.95
N GLU A 815 0.91 -80.41 -11.25
CA GLU A 815 0.02 -79.26 -11.08
C GLU A 815 0.71 -78.08 -10.39
N VAL A 816 1.58 -78.34 -9.40
CA VAL A 816 2.44 -77.33 -8.77
C VAL A 816 3.45 -76.75 -9.76
N ARG A 817 4.10 -77.55 -10.60
CA ARG A 817 5.03 -77.06 -11.63
C ARG A 817 4.31 -76.24 -12.70
N GLU A 818 3.13 -76.65 -13.14
CA GLU A 818 2.29 -75.89 -14.08
C GLU A 818 1.85 -74.54 -13.49
N LYS A 819 1.43 -74.51 -12.22
CA LYS A 819 1.09 -73.27 -11.53
C LYS A 819 2.31 -72.37 -11.28
N GLN A 820 3.48 -72.93 -10.97
CA GLN A 820 4.74 -72.17 -10.91
C GLN A 820 5.13 -71.57 -12.26
N LEU A 821 4.91 -72.30 -13.37
CA LEU A 821 5.12 -71.79 -14.73
C LEU A 821 4.11 -70.69 -15.09
N GLN A 822 2.83 -70.85 -14.74
CA GLN A 822 1.82 -69.80 -14.92
C GLN A 822 2.18 -68.52 -14.15
N VAL A 823 2.54 -68.64 -12.86
CA VAL A 823 3.00 -67.52 -12.05
C VAL A 823 4.22 -66.85 -12.70
N SER A 824 5.23 -67.63 -13.10
CA SER A 824 6.43 -67.13 -13.77
C SER A 824 6.11 -66.33 -15.04
N CYS A 825 5.21 -66.85 -15.89
CA CYS A 825 4.71 -66.15 -17.07
C CYS A 825 3.98 -64.85 -16.72
N THR A 826 3.16 -64.82 -15.67
CA THR A 826 2.48 -63.58 -15.25
C THR A 826 3.47 -62.52 -14.72
N THR A 827 4.50 -62.90 -13.95
CA THR A 827 5.56 -61.95 -13.55
C THR A 827 6.35 -61.40 -14.74
N LEU A 828 6.56 -62.19 -15.80
CA LEU A 828 7.17 -61.69 -17.03
C LEU A 828 6.26 -60.69 -17.75
N TYR A 829 4.97 -60.99 -17.88
CA TYR A 829 3.99 -60.10 -18.53
C TYR A 829 3.88 -58.74 -17.82
N TYR A 830 3.70 -58.74 -16.50
CA TYR A 830 3.63 -57.50 -15.71
C TYR A 830 4.95 -56.71 -15.72
N SER A 831 6.10 -57.38 -15.86
CA SER A 831 7.39 -56.72 -16.02
C SER A 831 7.52 -56.05 -17.40
N THR A 832 7.05 -56.68 -18.48
CA THR A 832 7.07 -56.09 -19.82
C THR A 832 6.11 -54.91 -19.98
N ASP A 833 4.91 -54.96 -19.39
CA ASP A 833 3.92 -53.87 -19.50
C ASP A 833 4.35 -52.61 -18.74
N GLN A 834 5.06 -52.76 -17.61
CA GLN A 834 5.66 -51.62 -16.90
C GLN A 834 6.79 -50.95 -17.71
N TRP A 835 7.58 -51.71 -18.47
CA TRP A 835 8.62 -51.12 -19.33
C TRP A 835 8.05 -50.46 -20.59
N PHE A 836 7.03 -51.06 -21.23
CA PHE A 836 6.42 -50.45 -22.43
C PHE A 836 5.55 -49.22 -22.13
N SER A 837 4.88 -49.16 -20.98
CA SER A 837 4.10 -47.97 -20.59
C SER A 837 4.96 -46.72 -20.34
N ILE A 838 6.23 -46.88 -19.96
CA ILE A 838 7.15 -45.76 -19.66
C ILE A 838 7.81 -45.21 -20.93
N ALA A 839 7.86 -45.98 -22.04
CA ALA A 839 8.48 -45.57 -23.30
C ALA A 839 7.49 -45.07 -24.38
N GLY A 840 6.17 -45.11 -24.10
CA GLY A 840 5.11 -44.99 -25.11
C GLY A 840 4.47 -43.61 -25.32
N GLN A 841 4.77 -42.60 -24.50
CA GLN A 841 4.20 -41.24 -24.65
C GLN A 841 5.29 -40.16 -24.63
N VAL A 842 5.41 -39.49 -25.78
CA VAL A 842 6.38 -38.45 -26.18
C VAL A 842 5.52 -37.27 -26.67
N PRO A 843 5.76 -36.01 -26.24
CA PRO A 843 6.97 -35.24 -26.57
C PRO A 843 8.03 -35.14 -25.46
#